data_AF-A0A832C5L0-F1
#
_entry.id   AF-A0A832C5L0-F1
#
_cell.length_a   1.000
_cell.length_b   1.000
_cell.length_c   1.000
_cell.angle_alpha   90.00
_cell.angle_beta   90.00
_cell.angle_gamma   90.00
#
_symmetry.space_group_name_H-M   'P 1'
#
loop_
_entity.id
_entity.type
_entity.pdbx_description
1 polymer ?
#
loop_
_entity_poly.entity_id
_entity_poly.type
_entity_poly.pdbx_seq_one_letter_code
_entity_poly.pdbx_strand_id
1 'polypeptide(L)'
;MRGAFCWLLAVTIAVPGMHAAAAADAAATAPQWQAQFTDGSRLAGQQLVGWSAGEASLRLDGTPLFDPARPLRWLTALTAPQAEPSAYVELVGGDRLPGRVAAYVPAEASPVRATPAHLVVEPLESVELPGQAARHPVRVAAHAVRRVVWAARPLPRYEPGTLYYRNGRRLPFRSLRWGSDRVYLLLDRGSVEVLFSQAAELHLPRADTWSGYFSRLTVLCPAAEGRLLRLETRQGLRATVSTSRHMVRAAQPGDQQRWIHVVHPCWSLDALYVASERVRSYLFFDPWEVPLSWLEPVPGREAARLAGGRAWQLDRNARGGPLRSGGTAHGWGLGVQAQYELVYPLGPWIKRFRTRVGLDEVVGRGGCACGRVQIEGQAGTLAASPPLVGSAEVFDTGWLDLADAANDTARLLLTADALHEGRPPGADPLNIRDVLNWIEPEFELDRRPLQEHLDLALRAWLEHWSGWELAGETPRGTNLWYVNDLSQPAFQFCLTPPAEGLKLSRTVEIGSSQDVLVLAADRPPGQSAPSEVEVRIEGQVVARWVVPSLDAGQGMADPLVVPLAEYAGRQVRMEVCQRASEQPAWTCWRALSVVSQPPRLVRLVEEEHHQPDAAGLLAAGDGRLAWTAEDSFTGTTSLRIEGGWRGAAAIAGWELPIRYRPRLGEFRYLRFAWRVRGGRAALQLGHDGRFGPDLADMRQTFAYEVGPGMPLVGAAMQLAADPRDEWLLVTRDLYADFGSFTLTGLA
;
A
#
# COMPACT_ATOMS: atom_id res chain seq x y z
N MET A 1 37.26 84.59 -19.26
CA MET A 1 38.04 85.52 -18.40
C MET A 1 39.13 84.73 -17.68
N ARG A 2 40.20 85.40 -17.23
CA ARG A 2 41.34 84.97 -16.37
C ARG A 2 40.98 83.85 -15.37
N GLY A 3 41.82 82.87 -14.98
CA GLY A 3 43.21 82.45 -15.29
C GLY A 3 43.43 81.05 -14.64
N ALA A 4 44.28 80.13 -15.09
CA ALA A 4 45.75 80.12 -15.17
C ALA A 4 46.47 79.78 -13.83
N PHE A 5 47.53 78.94 -13.91
CA PHE A 5 48.45 78.43 -12.84
C PHE A 5 47.91 77.32 -11.91
N CYS A 6 48.66 76.33 -11.36
CA CYS A 6 49.98 75.66 -11.61
C CYS A 6 50.13 74.49 -10.58
N TRP A 7 51.04 73.48 -10.59
CA TRP A 7 52.14 73.04 -11.47
C TRP A 7 52.55 71.55 -11.19
N LEU A 8 53.59 71.06 -11.89
CA LEU A 8 54.58 70.01 -11.52
C LEU A 8 54.28 68.49 -11.53
N LEU A 9 55.19 67.80 -12.26
CA LEU A 9 55.55 66.38 -12.18
C LEU A 9 55.99 65.93 -10.77
N ALA A 10 55.73 64.65 -10.47
CA ALA A 10 56.75 63.76 -9.90
C ALA A 10 56.55 62.33 -10.44
N VAL A 11 57.57 61.79 -11.12
CA VAL A 11 57.64 60.37 -11.50
C VAL A 11 58.44 59.64 -10.43
N THR A 12 57.95 58.52 -9.93
CA THR A 12 58.79 57.55 -9.22
C THR A 12 58.26 56.13 -9.46
N ILE A 13 59.11 55.29 -10.03
CA ILE A 13 58.82 53.87 -10.27
C ILE A 13 59.49 53.07 -9.15
N ALA A 14 58.71 52.34 -8.35
CA ALA A 14 59.17 51.20 -7.55
C ALA A 14 57.99 50.27 -7.25
N VAL A 15 58.25 48.97 -7.28
CA VAL A 15 57.32 47.82 -7.19
C VAL A 15 57.95 46.82 -6.19
N PRO A 16 57.27 45.84 -5.56
CA PRO A 16 55.84 45.65 -5.25
C PRO A 16 55.59 45.58 -3.71
N GLY A 17 54.33 45.35 -3.29
CA GLY A 17 54.10 44.66 -2.01
C GLY A 17 52.80 44.97 -1.26
N MET A 18 51.70 44.29 -1.63
CA MET A 18 50.77 43.61 -0.71
C MET A 18 49.56 43.10 -1.50
N HIS A 19 49.21 41.82 -1.33
CA HIS A 19 47.97 41.28 -1.86
C HIS A 19 46.79 41.84 -1.05
N ALA A 20 46.17 42.91 -1.56
CA ALA A 20 44.79 43.21 -1.22
C ALA A 20 43.90 42.14 -1.86
N ALA A 21 43.63 41.07 -1.12
CA ALA A 21 42.63 40.10 -1.50
C ALA A 21 41.28 40.84 -1.60
N ALA A 22 40.78 40.99 -2.83
CA ALA A 22 39.43 41.48 -3.04
C ALA A 22 38.46 40.43 -2.50
N ALA A 23 37.98 40.66 -1.27
CA ALA A 23 36.87 39.92 -0.70
C ALA A 23 35.63 40.23 -1.55
N ALA A 24 35.40 39.41 -2.56
CA ALA A 24 34.13 39.32 -3.24
C ALA A 24 33.15 38.72 -2.22
N ASP A 25 32.43 39.61 -1.54
CA ASP A 25 31.37 39.25 -0.60
C ASP A 25 30.21 38.64 -1.41
N ALA A 26 30.33 37.34 -1.68
CA ALA A 26 29.29 36.56 -2.31
C ALA A 26 28.12 36.51 -1.32
N ALA A 27 27.12 37.36 -1.56
CA ALA A 27 25.93 37.46 -0.72
C ALA A 27 25.34 36.07 -0.48
N ALA A 28 25.58 35.52 0.72
CA ALA A 28 25.28 34.13 1.03
C ALA A 28 23.76 33.92 0.98
N THR A 29 23.29 33.27 -0.09
CA THR A 29 21.88 32.92 -0.24
C THR A 29 21.44 32.08 0.95
N ALA A 30 20.27 32.40 1.51
CA ALA A 30 19.78 31.74 2.72
C ALA A 30 19.65 30.21 2.50
N PRO A 31 20.00 29.39 3.52
CA PRO A 31 19.93 27.94 3.40
C PRO A 31 18.49 27.50 3.08
N GLN A 32 18.35 26.57 2.15
CA GLN A 32 17.06 25.98 1.77
C GLN A 32 16.79 24.67 2.52
N TRP A 33 17.84 23.97 2.95
CA TRP A 33 17.77 22.68 3.63
C TRP A 33 18.50 22.72 4.96
N GLN A 34 17.98 21.96 5.93
CA GLN A 34 18.64 21.65 7.19
C GLN A 34 18.62 20.15 7.42
N ALA A 35 19.75 19.60 7.84
CA ALA A 35 19.93 18.22 8.27
C ALA A 35 20.30 18.17 9.76
N GLN A 36 19.91 17.09 10.43
CA GLN A 36 20.41 16.70 11.74
C GLN A 36 20.82 15.22 11.72
N PHE A 37 21.95 14.92 12.35
CA PHE A 37 22.48 13.57 12.54
C PHE A 37 22.09 13.01 13.92
N THR A 38 22.24 11.70 14.14
CA THR A 38 21.85 11.04 15.40
C THR A 38 22.67 11.48 16.61
N ASP A 39 23.89 11.99 16.42
CA ASP A 39 24.69 12.65 17.48
C ASP A 39 24.18 14.05 17.88
N GLY A 40 23.14 14.54 17.20
CA GLY A 40 22.56 15.85 17.40
C GLY A 40 23.21 16.98 16.59
N SER A 41 24.34 16.74 15.92
CA SER A 41 25.01 17.72 15.07
C SER A 41 24.15 18.09 13.85
N ARG A 42 24.37 19.29 13.29
CA ARG A 42 23.50 19.88 12.28
C ARG A 42 24.29 20.48 11.13
N LEU A 43 23.71 20.40 9.94
CA LEU A 43 24.22 21.02 8.72
C LEU A 43 23.08 21.80 8.05
N ALA A 44 23.37 22.96 7.48
CA ALA A 44 22.43 23.73 6.68
C ALA A 44 23.10 24.14 5.36
N GLY A 45 22.31 24.18 4.29
CA GLY A 45 22.83 24.44 2.94
C GLY A 45 21.71 24.70 1.93
N GLN A 46 22.08 24.86 0.66
CA GLN A 46 21.16 25.27 -0.40
C GLN A 46 20.78 24.12 -1.34
N GLN A 47 21.73 23.29 -1.74
CA GLN A 47 21.55 22.33 -2.82
C GLN A 47 21.89 20.89 -2.40
N LEU A 48 20.94 19.99 -2.67
CA LEU A 48 21.14 18.55 -2.59
C LEU A 48 21.56 18.01 -3.97
N VAL A 49 22.62 17.20 -4.03
CA VAL A 49 23.12 16.60 -5.28
C VAL A 49 23.59 15.15 -5.07
N GLY A 50 23.57 14.36 -6.13
CA GLY A 50 24.28 13.08 -6.24
C GLY A 50 23.52 11.82 -5.82
N TRP A 51 22.30 11.91 -5.25
CA TRP A 51 21.56 10.74 -4.75
C TRP A 51 21.22 9.69 -5.82
N SER A 52 21.07 10.13 -7.09
CA SER A 52 20.87 9.23 -8.23
C SER A 52 22.06 8.31 -8.52
N ALA A 53 23.24 8.59 -7.97
CA ALA A 53 24.43 7.74 -8.02
C ALA A 53 24.60 6.86 -6.76
N GLY A 54 23.54 6.70 -5.96
CA GLY A 54 23.54 5.90 -4.73
C GLY A 54 23.43 6.74 -3.45
N GLU A 55 23.03 6.10 -2.35
CA GLU A 55 22.80 6.76 -1.05
C GLU A 55 24.08 7.45 -0.53
N ALA A 56 25.20 6.74 -0.50
CA ALA A 56 26.53 7.26 -0.12
C ALA A 56 27.03 8.42 -1.01
N SER A 57 26.36 8.73 -2.13
CA SER A 57 26.68 9.83 -3.04
C SER A 57 25.90 11.13 -2.76
N LEU A 58 24.88 11.12 -1.88
CA LEU A 58 24.13 12.34 -1.54
C LEU A 58 25.02 13.37 -0.81
N ARG A 59 25.04 14.60 -1.31
CA ARG A 59 25.72 15.76 -0.72
C ARG A 59 24.76 16.92 -0.49
N LEU A 60 24.99 17.69 0.57
CA LEU A 60 24.42 19.03 0.80
C LEU A 60 25.57 20.03 0.70
N ASP A 61 25.53 20.90 -0.31
CA ASP A 61 26.59 21.87 -0.64
C ASP A 61 28.01 21.24 -0.63
N GLY A 62 28.12 20.04 -1.24
CA GLY A 62 29.37 19.25 -1.31
C GLY A 62 29.68 18.40 -0.07
N THR A 63 29.01 18.61 1.06
CA THR A 63 29.23 17.83 2.29
C THR A 63 28.43 16.52 2.28
N PRO A 64 29.03 15.34 2.57
CA PRO A 64 28.33 14.07 2.71
C PRO A 64 27.22 14.08 3.76
N LEU A 65 26.05 13.52 3.42
CA LEU A 65 24.93 13.35 4.35
C LEU A 65 24.82 11.93 4.95
N PHE A 66 25.46 10.91 4.35
CA PHE A 66 25.44 9.55 4.86
C PHE A 66 26.82 9.16 5.38
N ASP A 67 26.95 9.21 6.71
CA ASP A 67 28.12 8.82 7.50
C ASP A 67 27.69 7.68 8.45
N PRO A 68 28.22 6.45 8.33
CA PRO A 68 27.85 5.35 9.23
C PRO A 68 28.17 5.61 10.71
N ALA A 69 29.14 6.49 11.02
CA ALA A 69 29.47 6.86 12.40
C ALA A 69 28.51 7.92 12.97
N ARG A 70 27.84 8.69 12.10
CA ARG A 70 26.82 9.68 12.46
C ARG A 70 25.65 9.60 11.48
N PRO A 71 24.78 8.57 11.58
CA PRO A 71 23.65 8.41 10.68
C PRO A 71 22.79 9.68 10.58
N LEU A 72 22.34 10.00 9.37
CA LEU A 72 21.34 11.05 9.15
C LEU A 72 20.07 10.71 9.92
N ARG A 73 19.56 11.64 10.74
CA ARG A 73 18.31 11.47 11.47
C ARG A 73 17.16 12.11 10.71
N TRP A 74 17.33 13.35 10.25
CA TRP A 74 16.36 13.98 9.35
C TRP A 74 17.00 15.03 8.43
N LEU A 75 16.30 15.33 7.34
CA LEU A 75 16.63 16.36 6.36
C LEU A 75 15.33 17.06 5.94
N THR A 76 15.21 18.37 6.13
CA THR A 76 13.99 19.14 5.81
C THR A 76 14.30 20.44 5.09
N ALA A 77 13.40 20.84 4.19
CA ALA A 77 13.39 22.15 3.58
C ALA A 77 12.92 23.21 4.60
N LEU A 78 13.55 24.39 4.59
CA LEU A 78 13.32 25.48 5.55
C LEU A 78 12.23 26.46 5.12
N THR A 79 11.94 26.55 3.81
CA THR A 79 11.08 27.59 3.20
C THR A 79 9.79 27.04 2.60
N ALA A 80 9.55 25.72 2.66
CA ALA A 80 8.43 25.06 2.01
C ALA A 80 7.25 24.81 2.98
N PRO A 81 6.18 25.62 2.97
CA PRO A 81 4.96 25.29 3.71
C PRO A 81 4.33 24.01 3.15
N GLN A 82 3.77 23.17 4.02
CA GLN A 82 3.05 21.96 3.63
C GLN A 82 1.59 22.32 3.34
N ALA A 83 1.13 22.10 2.12
CA ALA A 83 -0.29 22.21 1.80
C ALA A 83 -1.09 21.12 2.54
N GLU A 84 -2.28 21.46 3.02
CA GLU A 84 -3.26 20.44 3.42
C GLU A 84 -4.09 20.03 2.19
N PRO A 85 -4.08 18.75 1.82
CA PRO A 85 -4.82 18.28 0.67
C PRO A 85 -6.33 18.33 0.92
N SER A 86 -7.10 18.78 -0.07
CA SER A 86 -8.57 18.92 0.03
C SER A 86 -9.32 17.59 0.11
N ALA A 87 -8.68 16.51 -0.35
CA ALA A 87 -9.11 15.12 -0.21
C ALA A 87 -7.88 14.22 -0.01
N TYR A 88 -7.98 13.22 0.86
CA TYR A 88 -6.90 12.28 1.16
C TYR A 88 -7.39 11.00 1.84
N VAL A 89 -6.55 9.97 1.79
CA VAL A 89 -6.63 8.80 2.67
C VAL A 89 -5.50 8.91 3.69
N GLU A 90 -5.82 8.77 4.97
CA GLU A 90 -4.89 8.74 6.09
C GLU A 90 -4.84 7.32 6.66
N LEU A 91 -3.63 6.81 6.87
CA LEU A 91 -3.34 5.42 7.20
C LEU A 91 -3.03 5.25 8.69
N VAL A 92 -3.09 4.02 9.19
CA VAL A 92 -2.61 3.70 10.55
C VAL A 92 -1.09 3.95 10.61
N GLY A 93 -0.64 4.71 11.61
CA GLY A 93 0.72 5.27 11.68
C GLY A 93 0.84 6.71 11.14
N GLY A 94 -0.21 7.25 10.53
CA GLY A 94 -0.24 8.65 10.07
C GLY A 94 0.46 8.89 8.72
N ASP A 95 0.77 7.85 7.96
CA ASP A 95 1.01 8.00 6.52
C ASP A 95 -0.26 8.57 5.84
N ARG A 96 -0.11 9.23 4.69
CA ARG A 96 -1.21 9.91 4.00
C ARG A 96 -1.00 9.96 2.50
N LEU A 97 -2.03 9.61 1.73
CA LEU A 97 -2.10 9.74 0.27
C LEU A 97 -3.11 10.84 -0.12
N PRO A 98 -2.68 12.00 -0.66
CA PRO A 98 -3.56 12.99 -1.28
C PRO A 98 -4.28 12.42 -2.49
N GLY A 99 -5.61 12.32 -2.40
CA GLY A 99 -6.40 11.62 -3.41
C GLY A 99 -7.88 11.52 -3.07
N ARG A 100 -8.69 11.18 -4.06
CA ARG A 100 -10.12 10.89 -3.89
C ARG A 100 -10.33 9.38 -3.95
N VAL A 101 -10.97 8.81 -2.94
CA VAL A 101 -11.44 7.42 -3.00
C VAL A 101 -12.59 7.36 -3.99
N ALA A 102 -12.35 6.71 -5.13
CA ALA A 102 -13.32 6.51 -6.20
C ALA A 102 -14.15 5.24 -5.97
N ALA A 103 -13.49 4.14 -5.58
CA ALA A 103 -14.15 2.86 -5.31
C ALA A 103 -13.51 2.08 -4.16
N TYR A 104 -14.22 1.09 -3.65
CA TYR A 104 -13.70 -0.06 -2.90
C TYR A 104 -13.82 -1.32 -3.75
N VAL A 105 -12.77 -2.13 -3.78
CA VAL A 105 -12.74 -3.46 -4.37
C VAL A 105 -12.61 -4.48 -3.23
N PRO A 106 -13.48 -5.51 -3.16
CA PRO A 106 -13.37 -6.55 -2.15
C PRO A 106 -12.05 -7.34 -2.31
N ALA A 107 -11.76 -8.22 -1.35
CA ALA A 107 -10.64 -9.14 -1.53
C ALA A 107 -10.97 -10.10 -2.67
N GLU A 108 -10.25 -9.97 -3.78
CA GLU A 108 -10.40 -10.83 -4.95
C GLU A 108 -9.37 -11.95 -4.88
N ALA A 109 -9.85 -13.14 -4.58
CA ALA A 109 -9.14 -14.37 -4.81
C ALA A 109 -9.25 -14.73 -6.30
N SER A 110 -8.43 -14.12 -7.14
CA SER A 110 -8.08 -14.79 -8.40
C SER A 110 -7.33 -16.08 -8.01
N PRO A 111 -7.57 -17.24 -8.65
CA PRO A 111 -6.97 -18.52 -8.22
C PRO A 111 -5.43 -18.49 -8.16
N VAL A 112 -4.81 -17.51 -8.82
CA VAL A 112 -3.35 -17.31 -8.89
C VAL A 112 -2.83 -16.10 -8.14
N ARG A 113 -3.70 -15.19 -7.72
CA ARG A 113 -3.32 -13.90 -7.14
C ARG A 113 -4.36 -13.49 -6.13
N ALA A 114 -4.04 -13.69 -4.85
CA ALA A 114 -4.81 -13.16 -3.75
C ALA A 114 -4.57 -11.64 -3.65
N THR A 115 -5.51 -10.85 -4.16
CA THR A 115 -5.47 -9.40 -4.04
C THR A 115 -6.28 -8.99 -2.80
N PRO A 116 -5.67 -8.35 -1.78
CA PRO A 116 -6.41 -7.95 -0.59
C PRO A 116 -7.45 -6.88 -0.93
N ALA A 117 -8.50 -6.80 -0.10
CA ALA A 117 -9.51 -5.74 -0.21
C ALA A 117 -8.84 -4.37 -0.16
N HIS A 118 -9.20 -3.47 -1.07
CA HIS A 118 -8.51 -2.20 -1.25
C HIS A 118 -9.42 -1.07 -1.70
N LEU A 119 -9.01 0.17 -1.43
CA LEU A 119 -9.59 1.38 -1.99
C LEU A 119 -8.84 1.75 -3.27
N VAL A 120 -9.59 2.14 -4.30
CA VAL A 120 -9.10 2.71 -5.54
C VAL A 120 -9.07 4.22 -5.37
N VAL A 121 -7.87 4.79 -5.31
CA VAL A 121 -7.65 6.20 -4.97
C VAL A 121 -7.09 6.95 -6.18
N GLU A 122 -7.83 7.93 -6.69
CA GLU A 122 -7.35 8.87 -7.70
C GLU A 122 -6.42 9.90 -7.04
N PRO A 123 -5.11 9.91 -7.32
CA PRO A 123 -4.19 10.78 -6.61
C PRO A 123 -4.30 12.24 -7.09
N LEU A 124 -4.27 13.19 -6.15
CA LEU A 124 -4.31 14.62 -6.47
C LEU A 124 -3.00 15.10 -7.12
N GLU A 125 -1.88 14.52 -6.70
CA GLU A 125 -0.52 14.74 -7.22
C GLU A 125 -0.04 13.51 -8.02
N SER A 126 0.75 13.67 -9.09
CA SER A 126 1.21 12.50 -9.87
C SER A 126 2.17 11.64 -9.04
N VAL A 127 1.97 10.33 -9.04
CA VAL A 127 2.84 9.33 -8.40
C VAL A 127 3.41 8.33 -9.40
N GLU A 128 3.43 8.71 -10.68
CA GLU A 128 3.92 7.89 -11.80
C GLU A 128 5.32 8.30 -12.27
N LEU A 129 5.93 7.45 -13.09
CA LEU A 129 7.16 7.78 -13.80
C LEU A 129 6.93 9.04 -14.67
N PRO A 130 7.76 10.11 -14.53
CA PRO A 130 7.65 11.31 -15.33
C PRO A 130 7.64 11.00 -16.84
N GLY A 131 6.65 11.51 -17.54
CA GLY A 131 6.43 11.26 -18.98
C GLY A 131 5.36 10.21 -19.28
N GLN A 132 4.84 9.47 -18.28
CA GLN A 132 3.60 8.71 -18.46
C GLN A 132 2.39 9.67 -18.52
N ALA A 133 1.44 9.36 -19.41
CA ALA A 133 0.34 10.27 -19.79
C ALA A 133 -0.96 10.05 -19.00
N ALA A 134 -1.02 9.01 -18.16
CA ALA A 134 -2.20 8.65 -17.40
C ALA A 134 -2.16 9.25 -15.98
N ARG A 135 -3.29 9.12 -15.28
CA ARG A 135 -3.33 9.04 -13.82
C ARG A 135 -3.96 7.71 -13.47
N HIS A 136 -3.14 6.69 -13.31
CA HIS A 136 -3.56 5.41 -12.75
C HIS A 136 -3.96 5.60 -11.28
N PRO A 137 -5.08 5.01 -10.85
CA PRO A 137 -5.46 5.04 -9.44
C PRO A 137 -4.50 4.18 -8.63
N VAL A 138 -4.17 4.62 -7.42
CA VAL A 138 -3.38 3.86 -6.46
C VAL A 138 -4.30 2.95 -5.67
N ARG A 139 -3.94 1.67 -5.54
CA ARG A 139 -4.68 0.69 -4.74
C ARG A 139 -4.15 0.68 -3.31
N VAL A 140 -4.96 1.15 -2.38
CA VAL A 140 -4.63 1.28 -0.95
C VAL A 140 -5.30 0.16 -0.16
N ALA A 141 -4.54 -0.68 0.52
CA ALA A 141 -5.07 -1.81 1.28
C ALA A 141 -6.07 -1.35 2.36
N ALA A 142 -7.31 -1.88 2.31
CA ALA A 142 -8.43 -1.35 3.10
C ALA A 142 -8.21 -1.50 4.63
N HIS A 143 -7.45 -2.51 5.06
CA HIS A 143 -7.10 -2.73 6.47
C HIS A 143 -6.13 -1.67 7.02
N ALA A 144 -5.37 -0.98 6.16
CA ALA A 144 -4.39 0.03 6.58
C ALA A 144 -5.03 1.42 6.75
N VAL A 145 -6.29 1.61 6.35
CA VAL A 145 -6.97 2.90 6.34
C VAL A 145 -7.45 3.27 7.74
N ARG A 146 -7.04 4.45 8.23
CA ARG A 146 -7.53 5.05 9.49
C ARG A 146 -8.67 6.03 9.23
N ARG A 147 -8.56 6.82 8.16
CA ARG A 147 -9.51 7.88 7.82
C ARG A 147 -9.53 8.16 6.32
N VAL A 148 -10.71 8.46 5.80
CA VAL A 148 -10.90 8.99 4.44
C VAL A 148 -11.49 10.39 4.53
N VAL A 149 -10.98 11.32 3.73
CA VAL A 149 -11.47 12.69 3.58
C VAL A 149 -11.75 12.93 2.11
N TRP A 150 -13.03 13.08 1.74
CA TRP A 150 -13.46 13.51 0.40
C TRP A 150 -13.59 15.03 0.29
N ALA A 151 -13.84 15.70 1.43
CA ALA A 151 -13.87 17.15 1.57
C ALA A 151 -13.39 17.56 2.97
N ALA A 152 -12.29 18.29 3.05
CA ALA A 152 -11.70 18.75 4.30
C ALA A 152 -12.64 19.63 5.14
N ARG A 153 -12.64 19.44 6.46
CA ARG A 153 -13.44 20.21 7.43
C ARG A 153 -12.58 21.16 8.29
N PRO A 154 -13.14 22.28 8.82
CA PRO A 154 -12.35 23.28 9.56
C PRO A 154 -11.71 22.81 10.88
N LEU A 155 -12.20 21.71 11.47
CA LEU A 155 -11.67 21.11 12.69
C LEU A 155 -11.45 19.60 12.45
N PRO A 156 -10.34 19.21 11.81
CA PRO A 156 -10.12 17.84 11.32
C PRO A 156 -9.61 16.89 12.42
N ARG A 157 -10.24 16.86 13.60
CA ARG A 157 -9.91 15.91 14.68
C ARG A 157 -10.37 14.50 14.29
N TYR A 158 -9.50 13.50 14.42
CA TYR A 158 -9.87 12.10 14.28
C TYR A 158 -10.76 11.64 15.45
N GLU A 159 -11.93 11.11 15.12
CA GLU A 159 -12.93 10.56 16.03
C GLU A 159 -13.28 9.14 15.56
N PRO A 160 -12.72 8.08 16.18
CA PRO A 160 -12.94 6.70 15.77
C PRO A 160 -14.43 6.34 15.64
N GLY A 161 -14.78 5.56 14.61
CA GLY A 161 -16.16 5.09 14.41
C GLY A 161 -17.15 6.22 14.13
N THR A 162 -16.77 7.23 13.34
CA THR A 162 -17.63 8.39 13.04
C THR A 162 -17.61 8.73 11.55
N LEU A 163 -18.79 8.90 10.95
CA LEU A 163 -18.97 9.48 9.61
C LEU A 163 -19.44 10.93 9.72
N TYR A 164 -18.90 11.77 8.84
CA TYR A 164 -19.31 13.15 8.65
C TYR A 164 -19.88 13.35 7.25
N TYR A 165 -21.12 13.81 7.16
CA TYR A 165 -21.78 14.17 5.90
C TYR A 165 -21.31 15.54 5.41
N ARG A 166 -21.44 15.81 4.10
CA ARG A 166 -21.11 17.12 3.49
C ARG A 166 -21.95 18.30 4.01
N ASN A 167 -23.14 18.04 4.56
CA ASN A 167 -23.96 19.05 5.24
C ASN A 167 -23.56 19.28 6.71
N GLY A 168 -22.44 18.71 7.18
CA GLY A 168 -21.95 18.85 8.55
C GLY A 168 -22.56 17.87 9.56
N ARG A 169 -23.58 17.08 9.19
CA ARG A 169 -24.16 16.08 10.10
C ARG A 169 -23.12 15.03 10.49
N ARG A 170 -23.05 14.73 11.79
CA ARG A 170 -22.20 13.71 12.41
C ARG A 170 -23.00 12.43 12.66
N LEU A 171 -22.44 11.26 12.38
CA LEU A 171 -23.05 9.95 12.60
C LEU A 171 -22.04 8.97 13.21
N PRO A 172 -22.10 8.68 14.52
CA PRO A 172 -21.29 7.63 15.13
C PRO A 172 -21.81 6.24 14.71
N PHE A 173 -20.91 5.25 14.63
CA PHE A 173 -21.21 3.86 14.25
C PHE A 173 -20.27 2.90 14.99
N ARG A 174 -20.70 1.63 15.15
CA ARG A 174 -19.93 0.58 15.83
C ARG A 174 -18.96 -0.13 14.90
N SER A 175 -19.43 -0.49 13.72
CA SER A 175 -18.66 -1.15 12.66
C SER A 175 -19.17 -0.72 11.29
N LEU A 176 -18.39 -1.02 10.25
CA LEU A 176 -18.75 -0.73 8.87
C LEU A 176 -18.48 -1.93 7.97
N ARG A 177 -19.21 -2.02 6.86
CA ARG A 177 -18.87 -2.84 5.70
C ARG A 177 -18.77 -1.94 4.48
N TRP A 178 -17.72 -2.10 3.71
CA TRP A 178 -17.55 -1.41 2.43
C TRP A 178 -18.48 -1.99 1.35
N GLY A 179 -19.05 -1.13 0.52
CA GLY A 179 -19.56 -1.42 -0.81
C GLY A 179 -18.74 -0.63 -1.85
N SER A 180 -18.95 -0.89 -3.14
CA SER A 180 -18.10 -0.33 -4.21
C SER A 180 -18.01 1.20 -4.21
N ASP A 181 -19.13 1.90 -4.03
CA ASP A 181 -19.26 3.37 -4.01
C ASP A 181 -19.82 3.92 -2.69
N ARG A 182 -19.89 3.08 -1.65
CA ARG A 182 -20.67 3.32 -0.42
C ARG A 182 -20.13 2.61 0.81
N VAL A 183 -20.62 2.99 1.98
CA VAL A 183 -20.45 2.24 3.23
C VAL A 183 -21.79 1.87 3.84
N TYR A 184 -21.87 0.66 4.40
CA TYR A 184 -22.95 0.22 5.27
C TYR A 184 -22.45 0.34 6.72
N LEU A 185 -23.09 1.20 7.50
CA LEU A 185 -22.71 1.49 8.88
C LEU A 185 -23.66 0.78 9.85
N LEU A 186 -23.11 0.04 10.82
CA LEU A 186 -23.88 -0.54 11.92
C LEU A 186 -23.96 0.46 13.06
N LEU A 187 -25.18 0.87 13.42
CA LEU A 187 -25.46 1.81 14.51
C LEU A 187 -25.79 1.04 15.80
N ASP A 188 -26.08 1.76 16.89
CA ASP A 188 -26.63 1.15 18.10
C ASP A 188 -28.01 0.50 17.87
N ARG A 189 -28.76 0.97 16.87
CA ARG A 189 -30.06 0.46 16.45
C ARG A 189 -30.15 0.48 14.93
N GLY A 190 -30.09 -0.69 14.31
CA GLY A 190 -30.16 -0.86 12.85
C GLY A 190 -28.88 -0.46 12.11
N SER A 191 -28.98 -0.40 10.79
CA SER A 191 -27.90 -0.02 9.87
C SER A 191 -28.32 1.11 8.95
N VAL A 192 -27.34 1.85 8.42
CA VAL A 192 -27.54 2.93 7.44
C VAL A 192 -26.54 2.80 6.32
N GLU A 193 -27.01 2.94 5.08
CA GLU A 193 -26.18 3.04 3.88
C GLU A 193 -25.82 4.50 3.59
N VAL A 194 -24.57 4.78 3.23
CA VAL A 194 -24.08 6.12 2.87
C VAL A 194 -23.17 6.05 1.65
N LEU A 195 -23.54 6.75 0.57
CA LEU A 195 -22.70 6.90 -0.62
C LEU A 195 -21.47 7.77 -0.33
N PHE A 196 -20.33 7.48 -0.97
CA PHE A 196 -19.12 8.32 -0.87
C PHE A 196 -19.38 9.78 -1.31
N SER A 197 -20.32 9.99 -2.23
CA SER A 197 -20.77 11.31 -2.69
C SER A 197 -21.48 12.15 -1.61
N GLN A 198 -22.03 11.52 -0.58
CA GLN A 198 -22.71 12.17 0.55
C GLN A 198 -21.77 12.42 1.74
N ALA A 199 -20.68 11.65 1.84
CA ALA A 199 -19.67 11.78 2.87
C ALA A 199 -18.72 12.97 2.60
N ALA A 200 -18.32 13.64 3.67
CA ALA A 200 -17.16 14.54 3.71
C ALA A 200 -15.95 13.80 4.29
N GLU A 201 -16.14 13.09 5.41
CA GLU A 201 -15.08 12.31 6.06
C GLU A 201 -15.65 11.01 6.65
N LEU A 202 -14.85 9.95 6.65
CA LEU A 202 -15.12 8.67 7.32
C LEU A 202 -13.93 8.33 8.21
N HIS A 203 -14.16 8.19 9.51
CA HIS A 203 -13.13 7.85 10.50
C HIS A 203 -13.39 6.41 10.95
N LEU A 204 -12.49 5.49 10.60
CA LEU A 204 -12.67 4.08 10.93
C LEU A 204 -12.53 3.84 12.45
N PRO A 205 -13.07 2.73 12.99
CA PRO A 205 -12.81 2.32 14.36
C PRO A 205 -11.30 2.22 14.63
N ARG A 206 -10.87 2.50 15.86
CA ARG A 206 -9.45 2.50 16.21
C ARG A 206 -8.90 1.06 16.20
N ALA A 207 -7.87 0.82 15.40
CA ALA A 207 -7.03 -0.38 15.49
C ALA A 207 -6.06 -0.28 16.68
N ASP A 208 -5.57 -1.41 17.18
CA ASP A 208 -4.53 -1.41 18.21
C ASP A 208 -3.21 -0.81 17.69
N THR A 209 -2.55 -0.03 18.56
CA THR A 209 -1.36 0.74 18.22
C THR A 209 -0.15 -0.15 17.95
N TRP A 210 0.12 -1.14 18.80
CA TRP A 210 1.32 -1.97 18.74
C TRP A 210 1.18 -3.13 17.76
N SER A 211 0.02 -3.79 17.71
CA SER A 211 -0.30 -4.79 16.68
C SER A 211 -0.20 -4.19 15.27
N GLY A 212 -0.73 -2.98 15.09
CA GLY A 212 -0.60 -2.24 13.84
C GLY A 212 0.86 -1.83 13.53
N TYR A 213 1.67 -1.52 14.55
CA TYR A 213 3.08 -1.20 14.38
C TYR A 213 3.89 -2.42 13.90
N PHE A 214 3.82 -3.54 14.60
CA PHE A 214 4.55 -4.76 14.23
C PHE A 214 4.10 -5.33 12.88
N SER A 215 2.80 -5.34 12.59
CA SER A 215 2.27 -5.77 11.29
C SER A 215 2.84 -4.96 10.10
N ARG A 216 3.06 -3.65 10.27
CA ARG A 216 3.76 -2.84 9.26
C ARG A 216 5.25 -3.18 9.16
N LEU A 217 5.93 -3.36 10.29
CA LEU A 217 7.35 -3.73 10.30
C LEU A 217 7.62 -5.08 9.65
N THR A 218 6.74 -6.08 9.82
CA THR A 218 6.85 -7.38 9.15
C THR A 218 7.03 -7.26 7.63
N VAL A 219 6.38 -6.29 6.99
CA VAL A 219 6.52 -6.04 5.55
C VAL A 219 7.69 -5.10 5.24
N LEU A 220 7.93 -4.08 6.05
CA LEU A 220 8.97 -3.07 5.79
C LEU A 220 10.38 -3.58 6.12
N CYS A 221 10.59 -4.13 7.32
CA CYS A 221 11.86 -4.61 7.87
C CYS A 221 11.69 -6.00 8.51
N PRO A 222 11.38 -7.07 7.75
CA PRO A 222 11.08 -8.42 8.28
C PRO A 222 12.17 -9.04 9.17
N ALA A 223 13.44 -8.68 8.96
CA ALA A 223 14.59 -9.16 9.73
C ALA A 223 15.06 -8.16 10.82
N ALA A 224 14.27 -7.11 11.11
CA ALA A 224 14.67 -5.93 11.87
C ALA A 224 15.96 -5.22 11.36
N GLU A 225 16.42 -5.55 10.15
CA GLU A 225 17.60 -4.97 9.51
C GLU A 225 17.28 -3.75 8.64
N GLY A 226 18.28 -2.87 8.49
CA GLY A 226 18.16 -1.61 7.77
C GLY A 226 17.39 -0.54 8.54
N ARG A 227 17.16 0.60 7.88
CA ARG A 227 16.47 1.75 8.46
C ARG A 227 15.15 2.01 7.78
N LEU A 228 14.24 2.65 8.50
CA LEU A 228 13.00 3.18 7.96
C LEU A 228 13.23 4.60 7.47
N LEU A 229 12.54 4.95 6.38
CA LEU A 229 12.53 6.26 5.75
C LEU A 229 11.08 6.72 5.61
N ARG A 230 10.73 7.81 6.30
CA ARG A 230 9.49 8.57 6.05
C ARG A 230 9.79 9.77 5.16
N LEU A 231 9.15 9.81 4.00
CA LEU A 231 9.24 10.89 3.02
C LEU A 231 7.93 11.71 3.06
N GLU A 232 8.04 13.04 3.03
CA GLU A 232 6.87 13.93 2.90
C GLU A 232 6.99 14.89 1.71
N THR A 233 5.93 15.04 0.91
CA THR A 233 5.86 16.04 -0.16
C THR A 233 5.24 17.36 0.31
N ARG A 234 5.51 18.43 -0.43
CA ARG A 234 4.89 19.75 -0.24
C ARG A 234 3.37 19.73 -0.44
N GLN A 235 2.86 18.75 -1.18
CA GLN A 235 1.44 18.58 -1.55
C GLN A 235 0.66 17.67 -0.57
N GLY A 236 1.37 17.01 0.35
CA GLY A 236 0.78 16.35 1.52
C GLY A 236 0.95 14.84 1.57
N LEU A 237 1.53 14.19 0.55
CA LEU A 237 1.94 12.78 0.60
C LEU A 237 2.91 12.57 1.78
N ARG A 238 2.64 11.55 2.59
CA ARG A 238 3.49 11.08 3.69
C ARG A 238 3.57 9.57 3.58
N ALA A 239 4.76 9.06 3.25
CA ALA A 239 4.98 7.66 2.90
C ALA A 239 6.19 7.12 3.67
N THR A 240 5.96 6.09 4.47
CA THR A 240 6.99 5.39 5.24
C THR A 240 7.34 4.06 4.58
N VAL A 241 8.61 3.88 4.27
CA VAL A 241 9.21 2.66 3.70
C VAL A 241 10.45 2.25 4.50
N SER A 242 11.03 1.11 4.17
CA SER A 242 12.40 0.77 4.55
C SER A 242 13.39 1.11 3.43
N THR A 243 14.69 1.16 3.74
CA THR A 243 15.74 1.27 2.73
C THR A 243 15.72 0.11 1.72
N SER A 244 15.24 -1.09 2.11
CA SER A 244 15.03 -2.23 1.21
C SER A 244 13.76 -2.14 0.34
N ARG A 245 12.89 -1.14 0.58
CA ARG A 245 11.70 -0.80 -0.24
C ARG A 245 11.77 0.62 -0.80
N HIS A 246 12.99 1.14 -0.95
CA HIS A 246 13.33 2.43 -1.52
C HIS A 246 14.38 2.29 -2.61
N MET A 247 14.22 3.03 -3.70
CA MET A 247 15.25 3.18 -4.72
C MET A 247 15.28 4.62 -5.22
N VAL A 248 16.45 5.13 -5.58
CA VAL A 248 16.61 6.44 -6.21
C VAL A 248 17.12 6.26 -7.64
N ARG A 249 16.50 6.97 -8.59
CA ARG A 249 16.87 6.95 -10.01
C ARG A 249 17.05 8.38 -10.52
N ALA A 250 18.01 8.64 -11.39
CA ALA A 250 18.12 9.93 -12.06
C ALA A 250 16.83 10.24 -12.85
N ALA A 251 16.36 11.49 -12.81
CA ALA A 251 15.15 11.89 -13.56
C ALA A 251 15.37 11.83 -15.08
N GLN A 252 16.61 12.05 -15.52
CA GLN A 252 17.12 11.83 -16.88
C GLN A 252 18.51 11.19 -16.78
N PRO A 253 19.00 10.45 -17.79
CA PRO A 253 20.35 9.88 -17.76
C PRO A 253 21.42 10.96 -17.49
N GLY A 254 22.23 10.75 -16.45
CA GLY A 254 23.26 11.69 -16.00
C GLY A 254 22.78 12.83 -15.09
N ASP A 255 21.49 12.97 -14.81
CA ASP A 255 20.99 14.01 -13.91
C ASP A 255 21.35 13.70 -12.44
N GLN A 256 22.18 14.56 -11.85
CA GLN A 256 22.62 14.50 -10.45
C GLN A 256 21.87 15.46 -9.52
N GLN A 257 21.01 16.34 -10.06
CA GLN A 257 20.29 17.36 -9.29
C GLN A 257 18.80 17.02 -9.13
N ARG A 258 18.22 16.29 -10.09
CA ARG A 258 16.84 15.80 -10.06
C ARG A 258 16.80 14.29 -10.13
N TRP A 259 16.10 13.68 -9.19
CA TRP A 259 15.92 12.24 -9.11
C TRP A 259 14.49 11.89 -8.74
N ILE A 260 14.14 10.63 -8.98
CA ILE A 260 12.85 10.05 -8.65
C ILE A 260 13.10 9.04 -7.53
N HIS A 261 12.43 9.21 -6.41
CA HIS A 261 12.30 8.17 -5.40
C HIS A 261 11.23 7.19 -5.83
N VAL A 262 11.57 5.90 -5.91
CA VAL A 262 10.61 4.82 -6.01
C VAL A 262 10.42 4.27 -4.59
N VAL A 263 9.21 4.39 -4.07
CA VAL A 263 8.85 3.95 -2.70
C VAL A 263 7.69 2.97 -2.81
N HIS A 264 7.72 1.87 -2.05
CA HIS A 264 6.59 0.93 -1.99
C HIS A 264 6.15 0.70 -0.53
N PRO A 265 5.34 1.62 0.04
CA PRO A 265 4.82 1.51 1.39
C PRO A 265 3.97 0.26 1.58
N CYS A 266 3.96 -0.32 2.78
CA CYS A 266 3.21 -1.54 3.09
C CYS A 266 1.68 -1.43 2.92
N TRP A 267 1.13 -0.20 2.92
CA TRP A 267 -0.30 0.06 2.68
C TRP A 267 -0.68 0.17 1.20
N SER A 268 0.31 0.26 0.29
CA SER A 268 0.08 0.38 -1.15
C SER A 268 0.30 -0.98 -1.81
N LEU A 269 -0.56 -1.32 -2.78
CA LEU A 269 -0.33 -2.48 -3.67
C LEU A 269 0.51 -2.07 -4.90
N ASP A 270 0.77 -0.78 -5.06
CA ASP A 270 1.48 -0.15 -6.17
C ASP A 270 2.71 0.60 -5.68
N ALA A 271 3.80 0.58 -6.47
CA ALA A 271 4.96 1.43 -6.23
C ALA A 271 4.63 2.89 -6.59
N LEU A 272 5.11 3.84 -5.78
CA LEU A 272 4.90 5.27 -5.97
C LEU A 272 6.21 5.93 -6.42
N TYR A 273 6.13 6.76 -7.45
CA TYR A 273 7.24 7.50 -8.01
C TYR A 273 7.13 8.97 -7.60
N VAL A 274 8.07 9.44 -6.77
CA VAL A 274 8.05 10.77 -6.17
C VAL A 274 9.31 11.54 -6.59
N ALA A 275 9.11 12.60 -7.38
CA ALA A 275 10.21 13.44 -7.86
C ALA A 275 10.80 14.31 -6.72
N SER A 276 12.12 14.45 -6.69
CA SER A 276 12.87 15.01 -5.56
C SER A 276 12.52 16.46 -5.25
N GLU A 277 12.18 17.26 -6.27
CA GLU A 277 11.79 18.66 -6.14
C GLU A 277 10.43 18.87 -5.44
N ARG A 278 9.61 17.82 -5.31
CA ARG A 278 8.35 17.83 -4.56
C ARG A 278 8.52 17.42 -3.10
N VAL A 279 9.64 16.80 -2.75
CA VAL A 279 9.93 16.39 -1.38
C VAL A 279 10.24 17.61 -0.52
N ARG A 280 9.66 17.62 0.68
CA ARG A 280 9.87 18.62 1.73
C ARG A 280 10.79 18.08 2.81
N SER A 281 10.61 16.83 3.23
CA SER A 281 11.35 16.26 4.36
C SER A 281 11.54 14.76 4.26
N TYR A 282 12.63 14.31 4.87
CA TYR A 282 13.02 12.92 5.06
C TYR A 282 13.29 12.73 6.56
N LEU A 283 12.70 11.71 7.17
CA LEU A 283 13.02 11.23 8.52
C LEU A 283 13.52 9.80 8.42
N PHE A 284 14.66 9.51 9.05
CA PHE A 284 15.27 8.19 9.11
C PHE A 284 15.37 7.73 10.57
N PHE A 285 14.95 6.50 10.83
CA PHE A 285 14.92 5.91 12.16
C PHE A 285 15.03 4.38 12.08
N ASP A 286 15.51 3.75 13.15
CA ASP A 286 15.67 2.30 13.17
C ASP A 286 14.36 1.58 13.61
N PRO A 287 14.17 0.28 13.31
CA PRO A 287 12.97 -0.48 13.70
C PRO A 287 12.73 -0.60 15.23
N TRP A 288 13.70 -0.22 16.06
CA TRP A 288 13.58 -0.16 17.54
C TRP A 288 13.55 1.28 18.08
N GLU A 289 13.73 2.31 17.23
CA GLU A 289 13.64 3.73 17.59
C GLU A 289 12.29 4.26 17.10
N VAL A 290 11.24 4.21 17.91
CA VAL A 290 9.87 4.50 17.49
C VAL A 290 9.56 6.00 17.65
N PRO A 291 9.41 6.77 16.56
CA PRO A 291 8.98 8.17 16.67
C PRO A 291 7.52 8.18 17.13
N LEU A 292 7.17 8.91 18.18
CA LEU A 292 5.76 9.07 18.58
C LEU A 292 4.94 9.84 17.52
N SER A 293 5.61 10.46 16.53
CA SER A 293 5.01 10.99 15.29
C SER A 293 4.55 9.91 14.29
N TRP A 294 4.78 8.63 14.61
CA TRP A 294 4.34 7.44 13.86
C TRP A 294 3.38 6.55 14.68
N LEU A 295 3.01 6.97 15.89
CA LEU A 295 2.00 6.35 16.76
C LEU A 295 0.82 7.30 16.95
N GLU A 296 -0.39 6.75 17.08
CA GLU A 296 -1.59 7.55 17.39
C GLU A 296 -1.77 7.64 18.91
N PRO A 297 -1.86 8.86 19.50
CA PRO A 297 -2.21 9.00 20.90
C PRO A 297 -3.64 8.53 21.17
N VAL A 298 -3.84 7.83 22.28
CA VAL A 298 -5.15 7.42 22.78
C VAL A 298 -5.77 8.54 23.62
N PRO A 299 -7.11 8.59 23.77
CA PRO A 299 -7.75 9.48 24.73
C PRO A 299 -7.37 9.07 26.15
N GLY A 300 -6.84 10.01 26.93
CA GLY A 300 -6.67 9.86 28.37
C GLY A 300 -8.01 9.82 29.11
N ARG A 301 -7.99 9.40 30.38
CA ARG A 301 -9.19 9.34 31.23
C ARG A 301 -9.73 10.74 31.59
N GLU A 302 -8.86 11.75 31.65
CA GLU A 302 -9.23 13.14 32.06
C GLU A 302 -9.28 14.14 30.89
N ALA A 303 -8.71 13.80 29.73
CA ALA A 303 -8.64 14.62 28.50
C ALA A 303 -10.00 15.03 27.88
N ALA A 304 -11.13 14.75 28.55
CA ALA A 304 -12.48 15.08 28.14
C ALA A 304 -13.03 16.40 28.72
N ARG A 305 -12.32 17.08 29.65
CA ARG A 305 -12.91 18.19 30.44
C ARG A 305 -12.26 19.57 30.33
N LEU A 306 -11.04 19.71 29.84
CA LEU A 306 -10.32 21.00 29.86
C LEU A 306 -9.91 21.45 28.45
N ALA A 307 -10.13 22.75 28.20
CA ALA A 307 -9.94 23.49 26.96
C ALA A 307 -10.78 23.04 25.74
N GLY A 308 -11.61 23.97 25.23
CA GLY A 308 -12.06 23.98 23.83
C GLY A 308 -10.93 24.36 22.86
N GLY A 309 -9.74 23.79 23.08
CA GLY A 309 -8.51 24.09 22.36
C GLY A 309 -8.45 23.43 20.98
N ARG A 310 -7.59 23.97 20.10
CA ARG A 310 -7.25 23.30 18.84
C ARG A 310 -6.62 21.94 19.14
N ALA A 311 -6.90 20.96 18.28
CA ALA A 311 -6.23 19.67 18.34
C ALA A 311 -4.71 19.83 18.16
N TRP A 312 -3.95 18.96 18.82
CA TRP A 312 -2.51 18.81 18.62
C TRP A 312 -2.16 18.66 17.13
N GLN A 313 -0.95 19.07 16.77
CA GLN A 313 -0.47 19.09 15.39
C GLN A 313 0.74 18.18 15.22
N LEU A 314 0.72 17.38 14.16
CA LEU A 314 1.79 16.43 13.81
C LEU A 314 2.86 17.12 12.96
N ASP A 315 4.12 17.02 13.36
CA ASP A 315 5.29 17.57 12.66
C ASP A 315 5.17 19.08 12.32
N ARG A 316 4.38 19.79 13.14
CA ARG A 316 4.02 21.20 13.06
C ARG A 316 3.72 21.74 14.46
N ASN A 317 3.88 23.05 14.65
CA ASN A 317 3.43 23.73 15.87
C ASN A 317 1.90 23.80 15.96
N ALA A 318 1.34 24.14 17.12
CA ALA A 318 -0.13 24.19 17.34
C ALA A 318 -0.90 25.22 16.48
N ARG A 319 -0.18 26.08 15.74
CA ARG A 319 -0.74 27.04 14.77
C ARG A 319 -0.60 26.58 13.31
N GLY A 320 -0.04 25.40 13.06
CA GLY A 320 0.17 24.80 11.74
C GLY A 320 1.47 25.21 11.04
N GLY A 321 2.34 25.98 11.70
CA GLY A 321 3.66 26.35 11.19
C GLY A 321 4.73 25.27 11.46
N PRO A 322 5.96 25.45 10.95
CA PRO A 322 7.09 24.57 11.27
C PRO A 322 7.38 24.52 12.78
N LEU A 323 7.79 23.36 13.29
CA LEU A 323 8.27 23.21 14.67
C LEU A 323 9.55 24.01 14.87
N ARG A 324 9.52 25.05 15.70
CA ARG A 324 10.67 25.94 15.92
C ARG A 324 10.80 26.31 17.40
N SER A 325 11.92 25.93 18.02
CA SER A 325 12.19 26.21 19.44
C SER A 325 13.71 26.27 19.67
N GLY A 326 14.15 27.12 20.59
CA GLY A 326 15.58 27.34 20.86
C GLY A 326 16.32 28.03 19.70
N GLY A 327 15.63 28.88 18.93
CA GLY A 327 16.20 29.53 17.74
C GLY A 327 16.44 28.58 16.55
N THR A 328 15.90 27.36 16.58
CA THR A 328 16.15 26.32 15.57
C THR A 328 14.87 25.62 15.13
N ALA A 329 14.81 25.23 13.85
CA ALA A 329 13.75 24.36 13.34
C ALA A 329 14.04 22.89 13.66
N HIS A 330 12.99 22.09 13.86
CA HIS A 330 13.09 20.65 14.13
C HIS A 330 12.30 19.87 13.08
N GLY A 331 12.84 18.74 12.62
CA GLY A 331 12.28 18.00 11.48
C GLY A 331 10.95 17.31 11.76
N TRP A 332 10.65 16.98 13.02
CA TRP A 332 9.47 16.23 13.42
C TRP A 332 9.16 16.40 14.92
N GLY A 333 7.92 16.09 15.33
CA GLY A 333 7.43 16.29 16.70
C GLY A 333 5.93 16.53 16.81
N LEU A 334 5.47 17.06 17.94
CA LEU A 334 4.05 17.30 18.24
C LEU A 334 3.86 18.71 18.83
N GLY A 335 3.10 19.56 18.15
CA GLY A 335 2.75 20.91 18.63
C GLY A 335 1.42 20.93 19.37
N VAL A 336 1.39 21.48 20.59
CA VAL A 336 0.20 21.59 21.44
C VAL A 336 0.02 23.01 21.97
N GLN A 337 -1.22 23.38 22.31
CA GLN A 337 -1.52 24.59 23.08
C GLN A 337 -1.86 24.15 24.49
N ALA A 338 -1.07 24.56 25.49
CA ALA A 338 -1.33 24.22 26.88
C ALA A 338 -2.66 24.86 27.37
N GLN A 339 -3.42 24.25 28.29
CA GLN A 339 -3.24 22.92 28.87
C GLN A 339 -3.58 21.81 27.86
N TYR A 340 -2.72 20.80 27.72
CA TYR A 340 -2.94 19.67 26.82
C TYR A 340 -2.32 18.38 27.37
N GLU A 341 -2.96 17.25 27.12
CA GLU A 341 -2.47 15.90 27.46
C GLU A 341 -2.42 15.03 26.20
N LEU A 342 -1.31 14.32 26.00
CA LEU A 342 -1.17 13.25 25.02
C LEU A 342 -0.88 11.95 25.76
N VAL A 343 -1.63 10.89 25.46
CA VAL A 343 -1.50 9.58 26.11
C VAL A 343 -1.09 8.53 25.09
N TYR A 344 -0.04 7.76 25.39
CA TYR A 344 0.45 6.68 24.53
C TYR A 344 0.42 5.35 25.29
N PRO A 345 -0.15 4.27 24.71
CA PRO A 345 -0.11 2.95 25.32
C PRO A 345 1.33 2.42 25.33
N LEU A 346 1.77 1.85 26.45
CA LEU A 346 3.04 1.16 26.55
C LEU A 346 2.86 -0.34 26.25
N GLY A 347 3.99 -1.05 26.14
CA GLY A 347 4.08 -2.50 26.07
C GLY A 347 5.40 -2.96 26.69
N PRO A 348 5.50 -4.19 27.17
CA PRO A 348 6.64 -4.68 27.97
C PRO A 348 7.99 -4.72 27.22
N TRP A 349 7.98 -4.55 25.90
CA TRP A 349 9.17 -4.42 25.05
C TRP A 349 9.76 -2.99 25.01
N ILE A 350 9.11 -1.99 25.58
CA ILE A 350 9.62 -0.61 25.62
C ILE A 350 10.62 -0.47 26.77
N LYS A 351 11.86 -0.08 26.45
CA LYS A 351 12.92 0.13 27.44
C LYS A 351 13.02 1.57 27.92
N ARG A 352 13.02 2.53 27.00
CA ARG A 352 13.33 3.93 27.31
C ARG A 352 12.47 4.89 26.51
N PHE A 353 12.31 6.10 27.01
CA PHE A 353 11.67 7.22 26.32
C PHE A 353 12.55 8.46 26.38
N ARG A 354 12.53 9.28 25.32
CA ARG A 354 13.18 10.59 25.31
C ARG A 354 12.35 11.61 24.55
N THR A 355 12.41 12.87 24.96
CA THR A 355 11.91 14.01 24.18
C THR A 355 12.65 15.29 24.56
N ARG A 356 12.53 16.30 23.70
CA ARG A 356 12.90 17.68 24.02
C ARG A 356 11.64 18.53 24.12
N VAL A 357 11.60 19.49 25.02
CA VAL A 357 10.44 20.35 25.29
C VAL A 357 10.86 21.80 25.09
N GLY A 358 10.14 22.54 24.25
CA GLY A 358 10.37 23.96 24.03
C GLY A 358 9.07 24.69 23.71
N LEU A 359 9.01 25.98 24.04
CA LEU A 359 7.97 26.85 23.51
C LEU A 359 8.25 27.17 22.03
N ASP A 360 7.20 27.30 21.22
CA ASP A 360 7.37 27.58 19.80
C ASP A 360 7.76 29.05 19.53
N GLU A 361 8.60 29.32 18.52
CA GLU A 361 9.02 30.68 18.13
C GLU A 361 7.82 31.63 17.87
N VAL A 362 6.65 31.10 17.50
CA VAL A 362 5.42 31.88 17.32
C VAL A 362 4.85 32.51 18.62
N VAL A 363 5.40 32.18 19.79
CA VAL A 363 5.04 32.80 21.09
C VAL A 363 5.90 34.03 21.42
N GLY A 364 7.04 34.19 20.73
CA GLY A 364 8.02 35.23 21.02
C GLY A 364 8.56 35.12 22.45
N ARG A 365 8.47 36.22 23.21
CA ARG A 365 8.97 36.31 24.60
C ARG A 365 7.90 36.05 25.69
N GLY A 366 6.62 35.94 25.32
CA GLY A 366 5.50 36.02 26.27
C GLY A 366 4.79 34.71 26.62
N GLY A 367 4.96 33.63 25.85
CA GLY A 367 4.39 32.32 26.20
C GLY A 367 5.05 31.72 27.44
N CYS A 368 4.31 30.96 28.26
CA CYS A 368 4.87 30.31 29.45
C CYS A 368 4.20 28.98 29.80
N ALA A 369 4.96 27.89 29.74
CA ALA A 369 4.44 26.53 30.00
C ALA A 369 5.50 25.62 30.65
N CYS A 370 5.05 24.48 31.17
CA CYS A 370 5.88 23.36 31.61
C CYS A 370 5.49 22.09 30.84
N GLY A 371 6.47 21.26 30.48
CA GLY A 371 6.22 19.90 29.98
C GLY A 371 6.53 18.86 31.06
N ARG A 372 5.59 17.95 31.32
CA ARG A 372 5.75 16.83 32.26
C ARG A 372 5.55 15.48 31.57
N VAL A 373 6.36 14.50 31.97
CA VAL A 373 6.36 13.12 31.48
C VAL A 373 6.05 12.20 32.65
N GLN A 374 4.98 11.42 32.55
CA GLN A 374 4.46 10.59 33.65
C GLN A 374 3.93 9.23 33.16
N ILE A 375 3.67 8.30 34.08
CA ILE A 375 2.94 7.06 33.81
C ILE A 375 1.54 7.14 34.43
N GLU A 376 0.50 6.77 33.69
CA GLU A 376 -0.90 6.87 34.16
C GLU A 376 -1.08 6.07 35.46
N GLY A 377 -1.54 6.72 36.53
CA GLY A 377 -1.83 6.09 37.81
C GLY A 377 -0.61 5.76 38.70
N GLN A 378 0.62 6.06 38.27
CA GLN A 378 1.80 5.95 39.14
C GLN A 378 2.10 7.27 39.85
N ALA A 379 2.58 7.19 41.10
CA ALA A 379 2.97 8.36 41.87
C ALA A 379 4.37 8.85 41.46
N GLY A 380 4.45 10.09 40.99
CA GLY A 380 5.70 10.75 40.61
C GLY A 380 5.68 11.33 39.19
N THR A 381 6.82 11.89 38.80
CA THR A 381 7.05 12.47 37.47
C THR A 381 8.40 11.97 36.98
N LEU A 382 8.45 11.37 35.79
CA LEU A 382 9.69 10.84 35.21
C LEU A 382 10.62 11.98 34.79
N ALA A 383 10.06 13.03 34.19
CA ALA A 383 10.75 14.27 33.89
C ALA A 383 9.77 15.46 33.88
N ALA A 384 10.21 16.61 34.37
CA ALA A 384 9.52 17.89 34.25
C ALA A 384 10.51 18.94 33.76
N SER A 385 10.12 19.73 32.76
CA SER A 385 10.88 20.93 32.43
C SER A 385 10.77 21.96 33.57
N PRO A 386 11.76 22.84 33.76
CA PRO A 386 11.51 24.09 34.48
C PRO A 386 10.40 24.89 33.77
N PRO A 387 9.82 25.91 34.44
CA PRO A 387 8.99 26.92 33.79
C PRO A 387 9.70 27.54 32.58
N LEU A 388 9.25 27.23 31.37
CA LEU A 388 9.80 27.82 30.15
C LEU A 388 9.14 29.19 29.91
N VAL A 389 9.92 30.19 29.51
CA VAL A 389 9.43 31.55 29.23
C VAL A 389 9.97 32.03 27.88
N GLY A 390 9.07 32.23 26.93
CA GLY A 390 9.45 32.48 25.54
C GLY A 390 10.16 31.29 24.87
N SER A 391 10.47 31.45 23.59
CA SER A 391 10.93 30.34 22.72
C SER A 391 12.45 30.10 22.70
N ALA A 392 13.21 30.72 23.60
CA ALA A 392 14.68 30.73 23.55
C ALA A 392 15.32 29.46 24.13
N GLU A 393 14.65 28.78 25.05
CA GLU A 393 15.16 27.59 25.74
C GLU A 393 14.47 26.31 25.26
N VAL A 394 15.22 25.21 25.32
CA VAL A 394 14.73 23.85 25.08
C VAL A 394 15.28 22.95 26.19
N PHE A 395 14.38 22.28 26.90
CA PHE A 395 14.71 21.28 27.91
C PHE A 395 14.84 19.90 27.24
N ASP A 396 15.87 19.13 27.53
CA ASP A 396 16.02 17.74 27.08
C ASP A 396 15.78 16.81 28.28
N THR A 397 14.90 15.81 28.14
CA THR A 397 14.67 14.85 29.23
C THR A 397 15.85 13.91 29.43
N GLY A 398 16.75 13.80 28.45
CA GLY A 398 17.61 12.64 28.31
C GLY A 398 16.79 11.37 28.06
N TRP A 399 17.44 10.21 28.11
CA TRP A 399 16.75 8.93 28.12
C TRP A 399 16.21 8.62 29.51
N LEU A 400 14.90 8.54 29.63
CA LEU A 400 14.17 8.09 30.81
C LEU A 400 14.01 6.58 30.73
N ASP A 401 14.34 5.87 31.80
CA ASP A 401 14.13 4.42 31.88
C ASP A 401 12.64 4.12 32.10
N LEU A 402 12.13 3.13 31.38
CA LEU A 402 10.76 2.63 31.43
C LEU A 402 10.68 1.12 31.69
N ALA A 403 11.81 0.40 31.76
CA ALA A 403 11.82 -1.06 31.74
C ALA A 403 10.97 -1.72 32.86
N ASP A 404 10.97 -1.14 34.06
CA ASP A 404 10.18 -1.63 35.20
C ASP A 404 8.72 -1.13 35.21
N ALA A 405 8.41 -0.08 34.44
CA ALA A 405 7.08 0.56 34.41
C ALA A 405 6.24 0.16 33.19
N ALA A 406 6.88 -0.22 32.08
CA ALA A 406 6.22 -0.55 30.82
C ALA A 406 5.60 -1.96 30.85
N ASN A 407 4.29 -2.02 30.59
CA ASN A 407 3.52 -3.25 30.44
C ASN A 407 2.27 -2.93 29.59
N ASP A 408 1.52 -3.96 29.19
CA ASP A 408 0.37 -3.85 28.26
C ASP A 408 -0.79 -2.96 28.76
N THR A 409 -0.82 -2.65 30.06
CA THR A 409 -1.84 -1.77 30.66
C THR A 409 -1.33 -0.36 30.97
N ALA A 410 -0.02 -0.18 31.04
CA ALA A 410 0.60 1.10 31.36
C ALA A 410 0.49 2.09 30.19
N ARG A 411 0.51 3.39 30.51
CA ARG A 411 0.44 4.47 29.52
C ARG A 411 1.37 5.61 29.89
N LEU A 412 2.08 6.14 28.91
CA LEU A 412 2.86 7.37 29.03
C LEU A 412 1.95 8.58 28.85
N LEU A 413 2.02 9.53 29.77
CA LEU A 413 1.40 10.86 29.68
C LEU A 413 2.46 11.89 29.33
N LEU A 414 2.21 12.68 28.29
CA LEU A 414 2.93 13.90 27.96
C LEU A 414 1.99 15.09 28.20
N THR A 415 2.21 15.79 29.31
CA THR A 415 1.34 16.88 29.78
C THR A 415 2.01 18.22 29.56
N ALA A 416 1.36 19.10 28.80
CA ALA A 416 1.75 20.48 28.59
C ALA A 416 0.91 21.37 29.50
N ASP A 417 1.49 21.86 30.59
CA ASP A 417 0.80 22.65 31.60
C ASP A 417 0.96 24.16 31.36
N ALA A 418 -0.16 24.88 31.34
CA ALA A 418 -0.16 26.34 31.35
C ALA A 418 0.00 26.82 32.80
N LEU A 419 1.05 27.61 33.04
CA LEU A 419 1.39 28.07 34.39
C LEU A 419 0.49 29.24 34.79
N HIS A 420 -0.46 28.98 35.69
CA HIS A 420 -1.43 29.99 36.16
C HIS A 420 -0.97 30.61 37.49
N GLU A 421 -0.66 29.78 38.48
CA GLU A 421 -0.01 30.20 39.72
C GLU A 421 1.51 30.24 39.52
N GLY A 422 2.18 31.22 40.13
CA GLY A 422 3.63 31.39 40.01
C GLY A 422 4.13 31.79 38.61
N ARG A 423 3.25 32.33 37.73
CA ARG A 423 3.65 32.77 36.38
C ARG A 423 4.80 33.80 36.45
N PRO A 424 5.95 33.55 35.80
CA PRO A 424 7.14 34.40 35.91
C PRO A 424 6.97 35.78 35.23
N PRO A 425 7.73 36.80 35.67
CA PRO A 425 7.68 38.14 35.09
C PRO A 425 8.00 38.15 33.59
N GLY A 426 7.18 38.86 32.81
CA GLY A 426 7.34 38.99 31.35
C GLY A 426 6.52 38.01 30.51
N ALA A 427 5.89 37.00 31.12
CA ALA A 427 4.90 36.17 30.45
C ALA A 427 3.53 36.88 30.32
N ASP A 428 2.82 36.60 29.23
CA ASP A 428 1.45 37.09 29.00
C ASP A 428 0.46 36.48 30.00
N PRO A 429 -0.69 37.13 30.29
CA PRO A 429 -1.74 36.53 31.12
C PRO A 429 -2.47 35.39 30.39
N LEU A 430 -2.94 34.41 31.18
CA LEU A 430 -3.64 33.20 30.72
C LEU A 430 -2.79 32.36 29.72
N ASN A 431 -3.41 31.33 29.13
CA ASN A 431 -2.74 30.39 28.24
C ASN A 431 -2.68 30.81 26.77
N ILE A 432 -2.88 32.10 26.45
CA ILE A 432 -3.10 32.60 25.08
C ILE A 432 -1.90 32.36 24.15
N ARG A 433 -0.67 32.44 24.69
CA ARG A 433 0.57 32.19 23.95
C ARG A 433 1.31 30.93 24.40
N ASP A 434 0.67 30.01 25.11
CA ASP A 434 1.34 28.81 25.64
C ASP A 434 1.37 27.69 24.58
N VAL A 435 2.01 27.96 23.43
CA VAL A 435 2.28 26.98 22.37
C VAL A 435 3.57 26.23 22.69
N LEU A 436 3.45 24.94 22.98
CA LEU A 436 4.55 24.06 23.36
C LEU A 436 4.76 22.99 22.28
N ASN A 437 6.03 22.70 22.00
CA ASN A 437 6.46 21.64 21.09
C ASN A 437 7.09 20.50 21.89
N TRP A 438 6.55 19.29 21.74
CA TRP A 438 7.24 18.04 22.04
C TRP A 438 8.12 17.71 20.83
N ILE A 439 9.41 17.97 20.97
CA ILE A 439 10.42 17.88 19.91
C ILE A 439 11.01 16.47 19.94
N GLU A 440 10.94 15.80 18.80
CA GLU A 440 11.48 14.46 18.59
C GLU A 440 11.19 13.43 19.72
N PRO A 441 9.93 13.29 20.19
CA PRO A 441 9.58 12.30 21.20
C PRO A 441 9.69 10.87 20.63
N GLU A 442 10.49 10.01 21.26
CA GLU A 442 10.74 8.62 20.80
C GLU A 442 10.75 7.59 21.92
N PHE A 443 10.32 6.37 21.59
CA PHE A 443 10.56 5.16 22.39
C PHE A 443 11.76 4.38 21.85
N GLU A 444 12.53 3.76 22.74
CA GLU A 444 13.46 2.69 22.39
C GLU A 444 12.87 1.33 22.81
N LEU A 445 12.84 0.37 21.89
CA LEU A 445 12.40 -1.00 22.15
C LEU A 445 13.59 -1.92 22.46
N ASP A 446 13.37 -3.01 23.21
CA ASP A 446 14.37 -4.08 23.31
C ASP A 446 14.54 -4.77 21.95
N ARG A 447 15.73 -4.63 21.36
CA ARG A 447 16.09 -5.27 20.09
C ARG A 447 16.01 -6.80 20.13
N ARG A 448 16.18 -7.43 21.30
CA ARG A 448 16.21 -8.90 21.43
C ARG A 448 14.84 -9.54 21.11
N PRO A 449 13.74 -9.21 21.82
CA PRO A 449 12.42 -9.73 21.50
C PRO A 449 11.80 -9.09 20.23
N LEU A 450 12.38 -8.02 19.66
CA LEU A 450 11.81 -7.39 18.47
C LEU A 450 11.59 -8.40 17.32
N GLN A 451 12.59 -9.24 17.03
CA GLN A 451 12.43 -10.26 15.98
C GLN A 451 11.31 -11.26 16.30
N GLU A 452 11.17 -11.68 17.57
CA GLU A 452 10.10 -12.58 18.01
C GLU A 452 8.71 -11.96 17.75
N HIS A 453 8.55 -10.65 17.96
CA HIS A 453 7.31 -9.93 17.66
C HIS A 453 7.05 -9.81 16.15
N LEU A 454 8.10 -9.61 15.34
CA LEU A 454 7.99 -9.62 13.87
C LEU A 454 7.62 -11.00 13.33
N ASP A 455 8.18 -12.07 13.91
CA ASP A 455 7.91 -13.46 13.55
C ASP A 455 6.47 -13.87 13.93
N LEU A 456 5.99 -13.45 15.10
CA LEU A 456 4.59 -13.62 15.51
C LEU A 456 3.62 -12.88 14.56
N ALA A 457 3.95 -11.63 14.19
CA ALA A 457 3.16 -10.86 13.24
C ALA A 457 3.22 -11.44 11.81
N LEU A 458 4.34 -12.04 11.40
CA LEU A 458 4.49 -12.75 10.12
C LEU A 458 3.68 -14.05 10.09
N ARG A 459 3.74 -14.84 11.15
CA ARG A 459 2.88 -16.03 11.34
C ARG A 459 1.40 -15.65 11.20
N ALA A 460 0.95 -14.64 11.94
CA ALA A 460 -0.43 -14.16 11.86
C ALA A 460 -0.79 -13.70 10.43
N TRP A 461 0.10 -12.98 9.73
CA TRP A 461 -0.12 -12.54 8.35
C TRP A 461 -0.29 -13.73 7.37
N LEU A 462 0.56 -14.76 7.48
CA LEU A 462 0.46 -15.98 6.67
C LEU A 462 -0.86 -16.73 6.91
N GLU A 463 -1.25 -16.87 8.18
CA GLU A 463 -2.46 -17.61 8.58
C GLU A 463 -3.74 -16.93 8.06
N HIS A 464 -3.80 -15.60 8.10
CA HIS A 464 -4.92 -14.83 7.57
C HIS A 464 -5.02 -14.83 6.03
N TRP A 465 -3.92 -15.07 5.32
CA TRP A 465 -3.88 -14.95 3.85
C TRP A 465 -4.73 -16.00 3.12
N SER A 466 -4.96 -17.16 3.75
CA SER A 466 -5.68 -18.27 3.13
C SER A 466 -6.31 -19.27 4.11
N GLY A 467 -6.27 -19.02 5.43
CA GLY A 467 -6.80 -19.94 6.44
C GLY A 467 -5.95 -21.22 6.60
N TRP A 468 -4.64 -21.11 6.37
CA TRP A 468 -3.67 -22.19 6.56
C TRP A 468 -2.85 -21.94 7.81
N GLU A 469 -2.75 -22.93 8.68
CA GLU A 469 -1.94 -22.88 9.90
C GLU A 469 -0.48 -23.16 9.57
N LEU A 470 0.43 -22.32 10.07
CA LEU A 470 1.87 -22.56 9.97
C LEU A 470 2.30 -23.59 11.02
N ALA A 471 3.05 -24.62 10.62
CA ALA A 471 3.63 -25.61 11.51
C ALA A 471 5.15 -25.45 11.58
N GLY A 472 5.71 -25.48 12.80
CA GLY A 472 7.14 -25.30 13.04
C GLY A 472 7.60 -23.84 13.02
N GLU A 473 8.85 -23.64 12.62
CA GLU A 473 9.54 -22.34 12.60
C GLU A 473 8.93 -21.33 11.61
N THR A 474 9.08 -20.04 11.92
CA THR A 474 8.62 -18.95 11.05
C THR A 474 9.58 -18.76 9.85
N PRO A 475 9.09 -18.70 8.60
CA PRO A 475 9.93 -18.39 7.45
C PRO A 475 10.46 -16.96 7.53
N ARG A 476 11.65 -16.69 6.97
CA ARG A 476 12.21 -15.33 6.98
C ARG A 476 11.66 -14.51 5.81
N GLY A 477 11.13 -13.33 6.09
CA GLY A 477 10.73 -12.38 5.04
C GLY A 477 11.94 -11.65 4.42
N THR A 478 11.85 -11.29 3.14
CA THR A 478 12.84 -10.48 2.42
C THR A 478 12.15 -9.60 1.39
N ASN A 479 12.61 -8.36 1.25
CA ASN A 479 12.14 -7.41 0.23
C ASN A 479 13.08 -7.40 -0.97
N LEU A 480 12.57 -7.65 -2.17
CA LEU A 480 13.37 -7.73 -3.40
C LEU A 480 12.79 -6.86 -4.51
N TRP A 481 13.66 -6.20 -5.28
CA TRP A 481 13.26 -5.41 -6.44
C TRP A 481 13.37 -6.24 -7.72
N TYR A 482 12.24 -6.59 -8.34
CA TYR A 482 12.20 -7.17 -9.68
C TYR A 482 10.87 -6.88 -10.39
N VAL A 483 10.79 -7.22 -11.68
CA VAL A 483 9.59 -7.04 -12.52
C VAL A 483 8.61 -8.19 -12.25
N ASN A 484 7.34 -7.87 -11.99
CA ASN A 484 6.26 -8.85 -11.87
C ASN A 484 5.23 -8.67 -13.01
N ASP A 485 4.02 -9.20 -12.82
CA ASP A 485 2.91 -9.13 -13.77
C ASP A 485 2.36 -7.71 -14.02
N LEU A 486 2.62 -6.78 -13.09
CA LEU A 486 2.33 -5.36 -13.28
C LEU A 486 3.26 -4.82 -14.37
N SER A 487 2.74 -3.96 -15.23
CA SER A 487 3.51 -3.32 -16.32
C SER A 487 4.65 -2.41 -15.85
N GLN A 488 4.86 -2.29 -14.53
CA GLN A 488 5.91 -1.50 -13.89
C GLN A 488 6.59 -2.34 -12.80
N PRO A 489 7.94 -2.29 -12.65
CA PRO A 489 8.63 -3.05 -11.61
C PRO A 489 8.32 -2.51 -10.21
N ALA A 490 8.24 -3.40 -9.22
CA ALA A 490 7.87 -3.05 -7.84
C ALA A 490 8.57 -3.96 -6.82
N PHE A 491 8.73 -3.47 -5.59
CA PHE A 491 9.28 -4.27 -4.48
C PHE A 491 8.33 -5.41 -4.08
N GLN A 492 8.79 -6.64 -4.23
CA GLN A 492 8.09 -7.86 -3.85
C GLN A 492 8.49 -8.28 -2.44
N PHE A 493 7.55 -8.84 -1.69
CA PHE A 493 7.81 -9.53 -0.43
C PHE A 493 7.91 -11.03 -0.70
N CYS A 494 9.03 -11.64 -0.32
CA CYS A 494 9.33 -13.04 -0.58
C CYS A 494 9.77 -13.71 0.71
N LEU A 495 9.51 -15.02 0.82
CA LEU A 495 9.81 -15.84 1.98
C LEU A 495 10.99 -16.77 1.69
N THR A 496 11.85 -16.97 2.68
CA THR A 496 12.83 -18.04 2.71
C THR A 496 12.32 -19.13 3.66
N PRO A 497 12.18 -20.39 3.23
CA PRO A 497 11.76 -21.48 4.11
C PRO A 497 12.81 -21.74 5.20
N PRO A 498 12.38 -22.15 6.42
CA PRO A 498 13.28 -22.62 7.47
C PRO A 498 14.14 -23.82 7.05
N ALA A 499 15.15 -24.17 7.84
CA ALA A 499 16.05 -25.28 7.54
C ALA A 499 15.34 -26.66 7.50
N GLU A 500 14.32 -26.86 8.34
CA GLU A 500 13.47 -28.07 8.32
C GLU A 500 12.42 -28.05 7.18
N GLY A 501 12.31 -26.92 6.49
CA GLY A 501 11.27 -26.61 5.51
C GLY A 501 10.13 -25.77 6.07
N LEU A 502 9.38 -25.12 5.19
CA LEU A 502 8.13 -24.43 5.52
C LEU A 502 6.98 -25.43 5.41
N LYS A 503 6.16 -25.56 6.45
CA LYS A 503 4.96 -26.40 6.43
C LYS A 503 3.71 -25.58 6.74
N LEU A 504 2.79 -25.54 5.79
CA LEU A 504 1.44 -25.01 5.98
C LEU A 504 0.45 -26.18 6.01
N SER A 505 -0.55 -26.15 6.88
CA SER A 505 -1.63 -27.15 6.90
C SER A 505 -3.00 -26.51 7.02
N ARG A 506 -4.01 -27.10 6.36
CA ARG A 506 -5.39 -26.65 6.44
C ARG A 506 -6.33 -27.85 6.41
N THR A 507 -7.29 -27.89 7.34
CA THR A 507 -8.42 -28.80 7.27
C THR A 507 -9.59 -28.08 6.62
N VAL A 508 -10.20 -28.69 5.61
CA VAL A 508 -11.31 -28.09 4.84
C VAL A 508 -12.30 -29.16 4.40
N GLU A 509 -13.57 -28.80 4.32
CA GLU A 509 -14.60 -29.63 3.69
C GLU A 509 -14.64 -29.32 2.19
N ILE A 510 -14.43 -30.34 1.36
CA ILE A 510 -14.41 -30.21 -0.10
C ILE A 510 -15.85 -30.26 -0.61
N GLY A 511 -16.43 -29.10 -0.87
CA GLY A 511 -17.75 -29.00 -1.50
C GLY A 511 -17.74 -29.54 -2.93
N SER A 512 -18.92 -29.89 -3.48
CA SER A 512 -19.06 -30.34 -4.88
C SER A 512 -18.56 -29.31 -5.90
N SER A 513 -18.59 -28.02 -5.56
CA SER A 513 -18.06 -26.91 -6.37
C SER A 513 -16.63 -26.50 -6.02
N GLN A 514 -15.88 -27.30 -5.25
CA GLN A 514 -14.49 -27.03 -4.87
C GLN A 514 -13.57 -28.15 -5.36
N ASP A 515 -13.34 -28.18 -6.67
CA ASP A 515 -12.70 -29.30 -7.36
C ASP A 515 -11.18 -29.15 -7.53
N VAL A 516 -10.58 -28.00 -7.15
CA VAL A 516 -9.16 -27.70 -7.41
C VAL A 516 -8.49 -26.91 -6.27
N LEU A 517 -7.30 -27.36 -5.86
CA LEU A 517 -6.33 -26.58 -5.09
C LEU A 517 -5.31 -25.95 -6.06
N VAL A 518 -5.09 -24.64 -5.96
CA VAL A 518 -4.14 -23.87 -6.77
C VAL A 518 -3.06 -23.26 -5.89
N LEU A 519 -1.79 -23.51 -6.27
CA LEU A 519 -0.61 -22.88 -5.68
C LEU A 519 0.04 -22.03 -6.76
N ALA A 520 0.12 -20.72 -6.54
CA ALA A 520 0.85 -19.80 -7.39
C ALA A 520 1.97 -19.14 -6.58
N ALA A 521 3.19 -19.26 -7.07
CA ALA A 521 4.39 -18.65 -6.53
C ALA A 521 5.45 -18.55 -7.63
N ASP A 522 6.39 -17.63 -7.47
CA ASP A 522 7.58 -17.52 -8.31
C ASP A 522 8.83 -17.28 -7.46
N ARG A 523 10.01 -17.46 -8.06
CA ARG A 523 11.28 -17.05 -7.48
C ARG A 523 12.01 -16.04 -8.39
N PRO A 524 12.78 -15.09 -7.81
CA PRO A 524 13.55 -14.12 -8.58
C PRO A 524 14.60 -14.78 -9.50
N PRO A 525 14.64 -14.44 -10.80
CA PRO A 525 15.55 -15.07 -11.76
C PRO A 525 17.02 -14.77 -11.42
N GLY A 526 17.86 -15.81 -11.50
CA GLY A 526 19.31 -15.73 -11.29
C GLY A 526 19.76 -15.37 -9.87
N GLN A 527 18.83 -15.21 -8.92
CA GLN A 527 19.10 -14.70 -7.57
C GLN A 527 18.65 -15.67 -6.46
N SER A 528 17.72 -16.58 -6.75
CA SER A 528 17.17 -17.54 -5.80
C SER A 528 17.45 -18.98 -6.21
N ALA A 529 17.89 -19.81 -5.28
CA ALA A 529 18.00 -21.26 -5.44
C ALA A 529 16.62 -21.89 -5.74
N PRO A 530 16.56 -23.04 -6.45
CA PRO A 530 15.31 -23.80 -6.57
C PRO A 530 14.83 -24.29 -5.20
N SER A 531 13.52 -24.35 -5.02
CA SER A 531 12.88 -25.06 -3.91
C SER A 531 11.77 -25.96 -4.44
N GLU A 532 11.56 -27.10 -3.79
CA GLU A 532 10.48 -28.04 -4.09
C GLU A 532 9.33 -27.85 -3.10
N VAL A 533 8.11 -27.89 -3.62
CA VAL A 533 6.88 -27.90 -2.85
C VAL A 533 6.22 -29.27 -3.04
N GLU A 534 6.05 -30.01 -1.95
CA GLU A 534 5.17 -31.17 -1.89
C GLU A 534 3.77 -30.73 -1.44
N VAL A 535 2.73 -31.17 -2.15
CA VAL A 535 1.34 -31.10 -1.67
C VAL A 535 0.94 -32.48 -1.17
N ARG A 536 0.37 -32.53 0.03
CA ARG A 536 -0.08 -33.76 0.69
C ARG A 536 -1.55 -33.65 1.07
N ILE A 537 -2.32 -34.73 0.89
CA ILE A 537 -3.71 -34.84 1.34
C ILE A 537 -3.81 -36.14 2.13
N GLU A 538 -4.38 -36.09 3.35
CA GLU A 538 -4.39 -37.22 4.29
C GLU A 538 -3.00 -37.87 4.49
N GLY A 539 -1.95 -37.03 4.46
CA GLY A 539 -0.54 -37.44 4.61
C GLY A 539 0.13 -38.02 3.35
N GLN A 540 -0.64 -38.40 2.33
CA GLN A 540 -0.10 -38.90 1.05
C GLN A 540 0.36 -37.75 0.15
N VAL A 541 1.50 -37.89 -0.53
CA VAL A 541 1.98 -36.90 -1.51
C VAL A 541 1.16 -37.04 -2.79
N VAL A 542 0.39 -36.00 -3.12
CA VAL A 542 -0.45 -35.96 -4.34
C VAL A 542 0.19 -35.16 -5.48
N ALA A 543 1.10 -34.23 -5.15
CA ALA A 543 1.86 -33.47 -6.14
C ALA A 543 3.24 -33.04 -5.63
N ARG A 544 4.17 -32.84 -6.58
CA ARG A 544 5.46 -32.17 -6.38
C ARG A 544 5.65 -31.10 -7.43
N TRP A 545 6.25 -29.98 -7.06
CA TRP A 545 6.43 -28.83 -7.93
C TRP A 545 7.68 -28.05 -7.53
N VAL A 546 8.56 -27.76 -8.49
CA VAL A 546 9.72 -26.88 -8.27
C VAL A 546 9.27 -25.45 -8.52
N VAL A 547 9.53 -24.54 -7.57
CA VAL A 547 9.13 -23.13 -7.68
C VAL A 547 9.76 -22.50 -8.93
N PRO A 548 8.95 -22.02 -9.88
CA PRO A 548 9.42 -21.54 -11.18
C PRO A 548 10.13 -20.19 -11.06
N SER A 549 11.17 -20.02 -11.87
CA SER A 549 11.82 -18.73 -12.10
C SER A 549 11.00 -17.94 -13.12
N LEU A 550 10.77 -16.65 -12.89
CA LEU A 550 10.16 -15.78 -13.90
C LEU A 550 11.18 -15.40 -14.97
N ASP A 551 10.99 -15.88 -16.20
CA ASP A 551 11.78 -15.41 -17.35
C ASP A 551 11.42 -13.98 -17.73
N ALA A 552 12.38 -13.25 -18.31
CA ALA A 552 12.17 -11.88 -18.76
C ALA A 552 11.04 -11.80 -19.81
N GLY A 553 9.93 -11.14 -19.42
CA GLY A 553 8.75 -10.96 -20.27
C GLY A 553 7.60 -11.96 -20.02
N GLN A 554 7.79 -12.99 -19.19
CA GLN A 554 6.66 -13.72 -18.60
C GLN A 554 6.07 -12.87 -17.47
N GLY A 555 4.77 -12.56 -17.53
CA GLY A 555 4.13 -11.75 -16.50
C GLY A 555 4.00 -12.50 -15.17
N MET A 556 3.62 -13.77 -15.23
CA MET A 556 3.43 -14.63 -14.06
C MET A 556 3.71 -16.08 -14.47
N ALA A 557 4.24 -16.87 -13.54
CA ALA A 557 4.59 -18.27 -13.78
C ALA A 557 3.37 -19.20 -13.72
N ASP A 558 3.51 -20.40 -14.27
CA ASP A 558 2.46 -21.41 -14.28
C ASP A 558 2.20 -21.94 -12.85
N PRO A 559 0.96 -21.86 -12.34
CA PRO A 559 0.63 -22.36 -11.01
C PRO A 559 0.59 -23.89 -11.00
N LEU A 560 0.90 -24.49 -9.85
CA LEU A 560 0.53 -25.89 -9.60
C LEU A 560 -0.98 -25.98 -9.40
N VAL A 561 -1.59 -26.96 -10.07
CA VAL A 561 -3.02 -27.25 -10.03
C VAL A 561 -3.18 -28.70 -9.55
N VAL A 562 -3.83 -28.90 -8.41
CA VAL A 562 -4.07 -30.21 -7.79
C VAL A 562 -5.57 -30.48 -7.77
N PRO A 563 -6.08 -31.49 -8.51
CA PRO A 563 -7.49 -31.87 -8.44
C PRO A 563 -7.89 -32.36 -7.04
N LEU A 564 -9.09 -31.98 -6.60
CA LEU A 564 -9.68 -32.36 -5.32
C LEU A 564 -10.97 -33.19 -5.47
N ALA A 565 -11.43 -33.43 -6.70
CA ALA A 565 -12.72 -34.08 -6.97
C ALA A 565 -12.87 -35.47 -6.31
N GLU A 566 -11.80 -36.24 -6.12
CA GLU A 566 -11.81 -37.51 -5.39
C GLU A 566 -12.12 -37.39 -3.87
N TYR A 567 -12.06 -36.16 -3.35
CA TYR A 567 -12.37 -35.82 -1.95
C TYR A 567 -13.73 -35.11 -1.80
N ALA A 568 -14.50 -34.92 -2.87
CA ALA A 568 -15.79 -34.23 -2.82
C ALA A 568 -16.74 -34.81 -1.77
N GLY A 569 -17.39 -33.95 -0.98
CA GLY A 569 -18.24 -34.31 0.14
C GLY A 569 -17.49 -34.80 1.39
N ARG A 570 -16.16 -34.66 1.46
CA ARG A 570 -15.34 -35.09 2.60
C ARG A 570 -14.60 -33.92 3.23
N GLN A 571 -14.43 -33.99 4.55
CA GLN A 571 -13.45 -33.18 5.25
C GLN A 571 -12.06 -33.79 5.09
N VAL A 572 -11.07 -33.01 4.66
CA VAL A 572 -9.70 -33.45 4.44
C VAL A 572 -8.67 -32.48 5.03
N ARG A 573 -7.56 -33.04 5.51
CA ARG A 573 -6.36 -32.32 5.91
C ARG A 573 -5.39 -32.25 4.73
N MET A 574 -5.16 -31.03 4.26
CA MET A 574 -4.16 -30.70 3.25
C MET A 574 -2.89 -30.15 3.93
N GLU A 575 -1.73 -30.48 3.38
CA GLU A 575 -0.44 -29.93 3.81
C GLU A 575 0.38 -29.49 2.60
N VAL A 576 0.99 -28.31 2.69
CA VAL A 576 1.91 -27.76 1.68
C VAL A 576 3.28 -27.62 2.35
N CYS A 577 4.23 -28.41 1.87
CA CYS A 577 5.56 -28.54 2.45
C CYS A 577 6.60 -28.04 1.45
N GLN A 578 7.21 -26.89 1.69
CA GLN A 578 8.28 -26.34 0.87
C GLN A 578 9.66 -26.65 1.48
N ARG A 579 10.58 -27.16 0.67
CA ARG A 579 11.97 -27.46 1.04
C ARG A 579 12.95 -26.90 0.03
N ALA A 580 14.13 -26.52 0.50
CA ALA A 580 15.24 -26.09 -0.34
C ALA A 580 16.53 -26.81 0.07
N SER A 581 17.29 -27.28 -0.90
CA SER A 581 18.61 -27.90 -0.68
C SER A 581 19.74 -26.88 -0.55
N GLU A 582 19.51 -25.66 -1.03
CA GLU A 582 20.46 -24.55 -1.10
C GLU A 582 19.78 -23.25 -0.68
N GLN A 583 20.57 -22.23 -0.34
CA GLN A 583 20.08 -20.92 0.10
C GLN A 583 20.84 -19.80 -0.65
N PRO A 584 20.21 -18.64 -0.93
CA PRO A 584 18.87 -18.25 -0.53
C PRO A 584 17.78 -18.82 -1.46
N ALA A 585 16.73 -19.41 -0.87
CA ALA A 585 15.59 -19.99 -1.60
C ALA A 585 14.34 -19.08 -1.55
N TRP A 586 14.53 -17.80 -1.89
CA TRP A 586 13.44 -16.80 -1.91
C TRP A 586 12.28 -17.21 -2.81
N THR A 587 11.08 -17.21 -2.22
CA THR A 587 9.83 -17.60 -2.86
C THR A 587 8.76 -16.56 -2.62
N CYS A 588 8.22 -16.02 -3.70
CA CYS A 588 7.30 -14.91 -3.71
C CYS A 588 5.90 -15.48 -3.98
N TRP A 589 5.21 -15.87 -2.90
CA TRP A 589 3.90 -16.50 -2.95
C TRP A 589 2.82 -15.53 -3.49
N ARG A 590 1.96 -16.02 -4.39
CA ARG A 590 0.93 -15.24 -5.10
C ARG A 590 -0.50 -15.69 -4.79
N ALA A 591 -0.72 -17.00 -4.65
CA ALA A 591 -1.94 -17.56 -4.10
C ALA A 591 -1.70 -18.97 -3.53
N LEU A 592 -2.53 -19.31 -2.54
CA LEU A 592 -2.73 -20.66 -2.03
C LEU A 592 -4.23 -20.81 -1.76
N SER A 593 -4.99 -21.34 -2.73
CA SER A 593 -6.45 -21.24 -2.72
C SER A 593 -7.14 -22.50 -3.25
N VAL A 594 -8.30 -22.82 -2.66
CA VAL A 594 -9.22 -23.84 -3.19
C VAL A 594 -10.31 -23.12 -3.99
N VAL A 595 -10.56 -23.57 -5.21
CA VAL A 595 -11.41 -22.91 -6.21
C VAL A 595 -12.27 -23.93 -6.98
N SER A 596 -13.23 -23.42 -7.76
CA SER A 596 -14.20 -24.20 -8.53
C SER A 596 -13.83 -24.46 -10.00
N GLN A 597 -12.68 -23.93 -10.44
CA GLN A 597 -12.14 -24.16 -11.79
C GLN A 597 -10.64 -23.81 -11.85
N PRO A 598 -9.84 -24.52 -12.66
CA PRO A 598 -8.43 -24.18 -12.90
C PRO A 598 -8.27 -22.79 -13.53
N PRO A 599 -7.27 -21.98 -13.16
CA PRO A 599 -7.12 -20.59 -13.64
C PRO A 599 -6.87 -20.40 -15.15
N ARG A 600 -6.57 -21.48 -15.88
CA ARG A 600 -6.35 -21.47 -17.34
C ARG A 600 -7.57 -21.99 -18.12
N LEU A 601 -8.68 -22.26 -17.43
CA LEU A 601 -9.89 -22.86 -17.98
C LEU A 601 -11.12 -22.16 -17.39
N VAL A 602 -12.02 -21.70 -18.25
CA VAL A 602 -13.34 -21.23 -17.86
C VAL A 602 -14.37 -22.19 -18.44
N ARG A 603 -15.20 -22.78 -17.58
CA ARG A 603 -16.34 -23.60 -18.01
C ARG A 603 -17.44 -22.65 -18.49
N LEU A 604 -17.76 -22.67 -19.79
CA LEU A 604 -18.76 -21.79 -20.39
C LEU A 604 -20.20 -22.29 -20.16
N VAL A 605 -20.42 -23.58 -20.37
CA VAL A 605 -21.69 -24.30 -20.15
C VAL A 605 -21.32 -25.69 -19.65
N GLU A 606 -21.81 -26.09 -18.47
CA GLU A 606 -21.50 -27.38 -17.85
C GLU A 606 -22.66 -27.80 -16.92
N GLU A 607 -22.83 -29.10 -16.71
CA GLU A 607 -23.90 -29.69 -15.88
C GLU A 607 -23.86 -29.24 -14.40
N GLU A 608 -22.67 -29.25 -13.76
CA GLU A 608 -22.54 -29.04 -12.31
C GLU A 608 -22.69 -27.57 -11.86
N HIS A 609 -23.02 -26.64 -12.75
CA HIS A 609 -23.20 -25.21 -12.46
C HIS A 609 -24.61 -24.72 -12.80
N HIS A 610 -25.62 -25.27 -12.14
CA HIS A 610 -27.00 -24.78 -12.17
C HIS A 610 -27.18 -23.42 -11.42
N GLN A 611 -26.62 -22.33 -11.96
CA GLN A 611 -27.06 -20.95 -11.70
C GLN A 611 -26.83 -20.02 -12.91
N PRO A 612 -27.86 -19.33 -13.42
CA PRO A 612 -29.28 -19.70 -13.41
C PRO A 612 -29.57 -20.81 -14.44
N ASP A 613 -30.84 -21.16 -14.62
CA ASP A 613 -31.33 -21.99 -15.72
C ASP A 613 -30.69 -21.57 -17.07
N ALA A 614 -30.25 -22.53 -17.88
CA ALA A 614 -29.65 -22.24 -19.19
C ALA A 614 -30.63 -21.48 -20.12
N ALA A 615 -31.94 -21.67 -19.92
CA ALA A 615 -32.98 -20.88 -20.58
C ALA A 615 -32.93 -19.36 -20.25
N GLY A 616 -32.38 -19.00 -19.07
CA GLY A 616 -32.12 -17.63 -18.65
C GLY A 616 -30.76 -17.09 -19.11
N LEU A 617 -29.76 -17.97 -19.32
CA LEU A 617 -28.45 -17.58 -19.86
C LEU A 617 -28.54 -17.23 -21.36
N LEU A 618 -29.22 -18.07 -22.14
CA LEU A 618 -29.40 -17.92 -23.59
C LEU A 618 -30.85 -17.50 -23.88
N ALA A 619 -31.21 -16.28 -23.47
CA ALA A 619 -32.59 -15.82 -23.44
C ALA A 619 -33.16 -15.35 -24.79
N ALA A 620 -32.32 -14.96 -25.76
CA ALA A 620 -32.75 -14.49 -27.08
C ALA A 620 -32.91 -15.65 -28.06
N GLY A 621 -33.80 -15.49 -29.05
CA GLY A 621 -34.08 -16.46 -30.08
C GLY A 621 -35.39 -17.24 -29.87
N ASP A 622 -35.82 -17.94 -30.91
CA ASP A 622 -37.11 -18.64 -31.03
C ASP A 622 -37.01 -20.16 -30.77
N GLY A 623 -35.80 -20.70 -30.63
CA GLY A 623 -35.58 -22.11 -30.37
C GLY A 623 -35.99 -22.57 -28.97
N ARG A 624 -36.23 -23.87 -28.81
CA ARG A 624 -36.53 -24.46 -27.50
C ARG A 624 -35.26 -25.03 -26.88
N LEU A 625 -34.84 -24.45 -25.76
CA LEU A 625 -33.67 -24.89 -24.99
C LEU A 625 -34.10 -25.76 -23.80
N ALA A 626 -33.44 -26.89 -23.57
CA ALA A 626 -33.64 -27.73 -22.39
C ALA A 626 -32.41 -28.58 -22.05
N TRP A 627 -32.16 -28.81 -20.77
CA TRP A 627 -31.26 -29.88 -20.33
C TRP A 627 -31.94 -31.25 -20.53
N THR A 628 -31.19 -32.24 -20.99
CA THR A 628 -31.69 -33.60 -21.24
C THR A 628 -30.71 -34.66 -20.74
N ALA A 629 -31.24 -35.74 -20.15
CA ALA A 629 -30.48 -36.92 -19.73
C ALA A 629 -30.56 -38.08 -20.74
N GLU A 630 -31.10 -37.85 -21.95
CA GLU A 630 -31.18 -38.90 -22.98
C GLU A 630 -29.80 -39.33 -23.51
N ASP A 631 -28.86 -38.40 -23.59
CA ASP A 631 -27.56 -38.57 -24.24
C ASP A 631 -26.64 -37.40 -23.86
N SER A 632 -25.35 -37.68 -23.68
CA SER A 632 -24.31 -36.71 -23.31
C SER A 632 -22.95 -37.14 -23.87
N PHE A 633 -22.06 -36.18 -24.13
CA PHE A 633 -20.66 -36.50 -24.46
C PHE A 633 -19.86 -36.86 -23.20
N THR A 634 -20.13 -36.14 -22.12
CA THR A 634 -19.57 -36.28 -20.77
C THR A 634 -20.63 -35.86 -19.75
N GLY A 635 -20.54 -36.34 -18.51
CA GLY A 635 -21.57 -36.06 -17.49
C GLY A 635 -22.87 -36.86 -17.70
N THR A 636 -23.91 -36.52 -16.94
CA THR A 636 -25.23 -37.19 -16.98
C THR A 636 -26.29 -36.46 -17.82
N THR A 637 -26.01 -35.23 -18.27
CA THR A 637 -26.92 -34.45 -19.12
C THR A 637 -26.19 -33.69 -20.22
N SER A 638 -26.95 -33.23 -21.22
CA SER A 638 -26.50 -32.28 -22.23
C SER A 638 -27.55 -31.18 -22.48
N LEU A 639 -27.11 -30.07 -23.08
CA LEU A 639 -27.99 -28.98 -23.47
C LEU A 639 -28.53 -29.20 -24.88
N ARG A 640 -29.84 -29.39 -25.01
CA ARG A 640 -30.55 -29.59 -26.29
C ARG A 640 -31.21 -28.31 -26.77
N ILE A 641 -31.06 -28.03 -28.07
CA ILE A 641 -31.80 -27.00 -28.80
C ILE A 641 -32.71 -27.69 -29.82
N GLU A 642 -34.02 -27.42 -29.78
CA GLU A 642 -35.01 -27.91 -30.74
C GLU A 642 -35.59 -26.75 -31.56
N GLY A 643 -35.24 -26.70 -32.85
CA GLY A 643 -35.66 -25.63 -33.77
C GLY A 643 -35.04 -24.26 -33.46
N GLY A 644 -35.15 -23.33 -34.42
CA GLY A 644 -34.72 -21.95 -34.24
C GLY A 644 -33.25 -21.78 -33.84
N TRP A 645 -32.98 -20.74 -33.05
CA TRP A 645 -31.69 -20.47 -32.41
C TRP A 645 -31.89 -20.00 -30.96
N ARG A 646 -30.86 -20.09 -30.11
CA ARG A 646 -30.89 -19.58 -28.73
C ARG A 646 -29.55 -19.03 -28.26
N GLY A 647 -29.50 -17.76 -27.87
CA GLY A 647 -28.25 -17.12 -27.46
C GLY A 647 -28.37 -15.85 -26.63
N ALA A 648 -27.22 -15.27 -26.31
CA ALA A 648 -27.07 -13.94 -25.71
C ALA A 648 -25.71 -13.33 -26.12
N ALA A 649 -25.72 -12.13 -26.68
CA ALA A 649 -24.50 -11.47 -27.19
C ALA A 649 -23.59 -10.91 -26.07
N ALA A 650 -24.19 -10.64 -24.91
CA ALA A 650 -23.55 -10.18 -23.69
C ALA A 650 -24.11 -10.98 -22.50
N ILE A 651 -23.38 -12.00 -22.06
CA ILE A 651 -23.67 -12.79 -20.88
C ILE A 651 -23.02 -12.11 -19.67
N ALA A 652 -23.75 -11.97 -18.56
CA ALA A 652 -23.24 -11.30 -17.37
C ALA A 652 -21.99 -12.02 -16.82
N GLY A 653 -20.90 -11.28 -16.64
CA GLY A 653 -19.61 -11.81 -16.19
C GLY A 653 -18.71 -12.37 -17.30
N TRP A 654 -19.15 -12.36 -18.57
CA TRP A 654 -18.32 -12.76 -19.71
C TRP A 654 -17.62 -11.54 -20.31
N GLU A 655 -16.37 -11.33 -19.92
CA GLU A 655 -15.42 -10.42 -20.59
C GLU A 655 -14.09 -11.16 -20.81
N LEU A 656 -14.14 -12.27 -21.55
CA LEU A 656 -13.04 -13.23 -21.65
C LEU A 656 -12.05 -12.83 -22.77
N PRO A 657 -10.83 -12.37 -22.47
CA PRO A 657 -9.94 -11.81 -23.49
C PRO A 657 -9.27 -12.91 -24.33
N ILE A 658 -9.47 -12.90 -25.64
CA ILE A 658 -8.84 -13.85 -26.57
C ILE A 658 -7.54 -13.26 -27.13
N ARG A 659 -6.40 -13.95 -26.95
CA ARG A 659 -5.06 -13.42 -27.29
C ARG A 659 -4.13 -14.49 -27.88
N TYR A 660 -3.14 -14.06 -28.67
CA TYR A 660 -2.14 -14.95 -29.28
C TYR A 660 -1.28 -15.72 -28.26
N ARG A 661 -0.82 -15.02 -27.22
CA ARG A 661 -0.05 -15.56 -26.09
C ARG A 661 -0.79 -15.16 -24.82
N PRO A 662 -1.85 -15.91 -24.45
CA PRO A 662 -2.68 -15.53 -23.32
C PRO A 662 -1.85 -15.50 -22.04
N ARG A 663 -1.92 -14.38 -21.33
CA ARG A 663 -1.62 -14.32 -19.91
C ARG A 663 -2.71 -15.05 -19.15
N LEU A 664 -2.49 -15.27 -17.87
CA LEU A 664 -3.47 -15.98 -17.09
C LEU A 664 -4.67 -15.06 -16.76
N GLY A 665 -5.89 -15.59 -16.93
CA GLY A 665 -7.12 -14.80 -17.08
C GLY A 665 -7.44 -14.39 -18.53
N GLU A 666 -6.53 -14.63 -19.48
CA GLU A 666 -6.77 -14.55 -20.92
C GLU A 666 -6.82 -15.97 -21.52
N PHE A 667 -7.40 -16.10 -22.71
CA PHE A 667 -7.66 -17.38 -23.36
C PHE A 667 -7.26 -17.35 -24.84
N ARG A 668 -7.28 -18.54 -25.46
CA ARG A 668 -6.98 -18.70 -26.90
C ARG A 668 -7.77 -19.85 -27.53
N TYR A 669 -7.95 -20.93 -26.78
CA TYR A 669 -8.63 -22.12 -27.27
C TYR A 669 -10.04 -22.21 -26.73
N LEU A 670 -10.98 -22.57 -27.61
CA LEU A 670 -12.33 -22.98 -27.24
C LEU A 670 -12.46 -24.49 -27.47
N ARG A 671 -13.07 -25.20 -26.53
CA ARG A 671 -13.41 -26.62 -26.65
C ARG A 671 -14.90 -26.80 -26.33
N PHE A 672 -15.59 -27.54 -27.18
CA PHE A 672 -17.00 -27.89 -27.03
C PHE A 672 -17.29 -29.23 -27.69
N ALA A 673 -18.32 -29.94 -27.24
CA ALA A 673 -18.85 -31.12 -27.91
C ALA A 673 -20.29 -30.85 -28.34
N TRP A 674 -20.65 -31.30 -29.54
CA TRP A 674 -22.01 -31.19 -30.07
C TRP A 674 -22.40 -32.46 -30.84
N ARG A 675 -23.71 -32.74 -30.94
CA ARG A 675 -24.28 -33.81 -31.75
C ARG A 675 -25.45 -33.24 -32.54
N VAL A 676 -25.52 -33.54 -33.84
CA VAL A 676 -26.55 -32.99 -34.73
C VAL A 676 -27.36 -34.15 -35.31
N ARG A 677 -28.62 -34.28 -34.86
CA ARG A 677 -29.58 -35.31 -35.28
C ARG A 677 -30.16 -34.98 -36.68
N GLY A 678 -29.28 -34.99 -37.68
CA GLY A 678 -29.58 -34.61 -39.06
C GLY A 678 -29.72 -33.10 -39.29
N GLY A 679 -29.55 -32.67 -40.54
CA GLY A 679 -29.61 -31.26 -40.90
C GLY A 679 -28.31 -30.50 -40.64
N ARG A 680 -28.38 -29.39 -39.90
CA ARG A 680 -27.32 -28.38 -39.81
C ARG A 680 -27.39 -27.61 -38.49
N ALA A 681 -26.25 -27.26 -37.93
CA ALA A 681 -26.12 -26.48 -36.70
C ALA A 681 -24.96 -25.48 -36.81
N ALA A 682 -25.03 -24.41 -36.01
CA ALA A 682 -23.96 -23.43 -35.87
C ALA A 682 -23.79 -23.07 -34.39
N LEU A 683 -22.57 -22.62 -34.06
CA LEU A 683 -22.22 -21.99 -32.79
C LEU A 683 -21.64 -20.62 -33.14
N GLN A 684 -22.30 -19.55 -32.72
CA GLN A 684 -21.82 -18.19 -32.88
C GLN A 684 -21.33 -17.62 -31.55
N LEU A 685 -20.17 -16.96 -31.58
CA LEU A 685 -19.60 -16.29 -30.43
C LEU A 685 -19.98 -14.80 -30.45
N GLY A 686 -20.38 -14.28 -29.30
CA GLY A 686 -20.61 -12.85 -29.09
C GLY A 686 -19.30 -12.16 -28.76
N HIS A 687 -19.01 -11.03 -29.41
CA HIS A 687 -17.83 -10.22 -29.14
C HIS A 687 -18.24 -8.77 -28.85
N ASP A 688 -17.58 -8.11 -27.89
CA ASP A 688 -17.81 -6.70 -27.55
C ASP A 688 -19.32 -6.34 -27.41
N GLY A 689 -20.09 -7.27 -26.84
CA GLY A 689 -21.53 -7.16 -26.60
C GLY A 689 -22.46 -7.37 -27.81
N ARG A 690 -21.96 -7.84 -28.96
CA ARG A 690 -22.75 -8.03 -30.21
C ARG A 690 -22.54 -9.41 -30.85
N PHE A 691 -23.48 -9.77 -31.73
CA PHE A 691 -23.33 -10.85 -32.72
C PHE A 691 -23.20 -10.27 -34.12
N GLY A 692 -22.78 -11.10 -35.07
CA GLY A 692 -22.53 -10.70 -36.46
C GLY A 692 -21.07 -10.32 -36.70
N PRO A 693 -20.73 -9.86 -37.91
CA PRO A 693 -19.37 -9.46 -38.21
C PRO A 693 -18.97 -8.13 -37.55
N ASP A 694 -17.67 -7.93 -37.38
CA ASP A 694 -17.16 -6.60 -37.10
C ASP A 694 -17.52 -5.65 -38.25
N LEU A 695 -17.96 -4.44 -37.91
CA LEU A 695 -18.28 -3.39 -38.89
C LEU A 695 -17.03 -2.97 -39.69
N ALA A 696 -15.83 -3.25 -39.17
CA ALA A 696 -14.58 -3.07 -39.88
C ALA A 696 -14.17 -4.27 -40.78
N ASP A 697 -14.64 -5.50 -40.51
CA ASP A 697 -14.36 -6.68 -41.32
C ASP A 697 -15.56 -7.65 -41.41
N MET A 698 -16.31 -7.49 -42.49
CA MET A 698 -17.49 -8.30 -42.85
C MET A 698 -17.20 -9.81 -43.05
N ARG A 699 -15.94 -10.26 -42.99
CA ARG A 699 -15.56 -11.68 -43.14
C ARG A 699 -15.56 -12.44 -41.81
N GLN A 700 -15.41 -11.77 -40.67
CA GLN A 700 -15.25 -12.42 -39.38
C GLN A 700 -16.59 -12.49 -38.64
N THR A 701 -17.39 -13.53 -38.91
CA THR A 701 -18.71 -13.70 -38.27
C THR A 701 -18.69 -14.34 -36.89
N PHE A 702 -17.49 -14.67 -36.38
CA PHE A 702 -17.26 -15.33 -35.09
C PHE A 702 -18.05 -16.64 -34.91
N ALA A 703 -18.31 -17.36 -36.01
CA ALA A 703 -19.19 -18.53 -36.03
C ALA A 703 -18.52 -19.77 -36.63
N TYR A 704 -18.91 -20.94 -36.09
CA TYR A 704 -18.58 -22.27 -36.61
C TYR A 704 -19.87 -22.97 -37.03
N GLU A 705 -19.84 -23.76 -38.09
CA GLU A 705 -21.02 -24.51 -38.55
C GLU A 705 -20.73 -25.95 -38.99
N VAL A 706 -21.77 -26.76 -38.98
CA VAL A 706 -21.76 -28.13 -39.50
C VAL A 706 -23.07 -28.40 -40.24
N GLY A 707 -22.99 -29.09 -41.37
CA GLY A 707 -24.17 -29.41 -42.20
C GLY A 707 -24.01 -29.05 -43.68
N PRO A 708 -24.88 -29.59 -44.54
CA PRO A 708 -24.91 -29.28 -45.96
C PRO A 708 -25.75 -28.02 -46.25
N GLY A 709 -25.42 -27.35 -47.37
CA GLY A 709 -26.17 -26.21 -47.92
C GLY A 709 -25.44 -24.87 -47.78
N MET A 710 -26.17 -23.77 -47.91
CA MET A 710 -25.65 -22.41 -47.65
C MET A 710 -25.44 -22.19 -46.15
N PRO A 711 -24.49 -21.35 -45.70
CA PRO A 711 -24.24 -21.14 -44.28
C PRO A 711 -25.48 -20.79 -43.44
N LEU A 712 -25.46 -21.15 -42.16
CA LEU A 712 -26.45 -20.73 -41.17
C LEU A 712 -26.24 -19.28 -40.73
N VAL A 713 -24.98 -18.88 -40.57
CA VAL A 713 -24.57 -17.59 -40.02
C VAL A 713 -23.51 -16.96 -40.94
N GLY A 714 -23.95 -16.13 -41.89
CA GLY A 714 -23.06 -15.33 -42.75
C GLY A 714 -21.91 -16.13 -43.39
N ALA A 715 -20.67 -15.82 -43.00
CA ALA A 715 -19.45 -16.52 -43.39
C ALA A 715 -18.88 -17.33 -42.21
N ALA A 716 -19.69 -18.25 -41.66
CA ALA A 716 -19.24 -19.18 -40.61
C ALA A 716 -18.17 -20.15 -41.13
N MET A 717 -17.29 -20.58 -40.25
CA MET A 717 -16.27 -21.58 -40.57
C MET A 717 -16.87 -22.98 -40.55
N GLN A 718 -17.02 -23.60 -41.72
CA GLN A 718 -17.55 -24.95 -41.85
C GLN A 718 -16.58 -25.99 -41.27
N LEU A 719 -17.00 -26.70 -40.22
CA LEU A 719 -16.23 -27.73 -39.53
C LEU A 719 -16.41 -29.12 -40.16
N ALA A 720 -17.61 -29.44 -40.64
CA ALA A 720 -17.86 -30.59 -41.52
C ALA A 720 -19.12 -30.38 -42.39
N ALA A 721 -19.12 -30.93 -43.59
CA ALA A 721 -20.23 -30.79 -44.55
C ALA A 721 -21.37 -31.81 -44.31
N ASP A 722 -21.09 -32.91 -43.62
CA ASP A 722 -22.06 -34.00 -43.36
C ASP A 722 -21.96 -34.44 -41.89
N PRO A 723 -22.86 -33.97 -41.00
CA PRO A 723 -22.87 -34.36 -39.60
C PRO A 723 -23.38 -35.79 -39.46
N ARG A 724 -22.52 -36.65 -38.92
CA ARG A 724 -22.96 -37.93 -38.37
C ARG A 724 -23.79 -37.68 -37.12
N ASP A 725 -24.76 -38.54 -36.85
CA ASP A 725 -25.56 -38.49 -35.62
C ASP A 725 -24.78 -39.08 -34.42
N GLU A 726 -23.60 -38.50 -34.19
CA GLU A 726 -22.58 -38.88 -33.23
C GLU A 726 -22.06 -37.61 -32.55
N TRP A 727 -21.51 -37.71 -31.34
CA TRP A 727 -20.87 -36.57 -30.68
C TRP A 727 -19.53 -36.23 -31.32
N LEU A 728 -19.39 -34.99 -31.78
CA LEU A 728 -18.14 -34.44 -32.29
C LEU A 728 -17.53 -33.48 -31.25
N LEU A 729 -16.38 -33.86 -30.69
CA LEU A 729 -15.55 -32.99 -29.87
C LEU A 729 -14.72 -32.06 -30.77
N VAL A 730 -14.90 -30.76 -30.60
CA VAL A 730 -14.21 -29.70 -31.34
C VAL A 730 -13.25 -28.96 -30.41
N THR A 731 -12.05 -28.66 -30.89
CA THR A 731 -11.15 -27.66 -30.27
C THR A 731 -10.72 -26.66 -31.34
N ARG A 732 -10.91 -25.37 -31.10
CA ARG A 732 -10.57 -24.27 -32.02
C ARG A 732 -9.59 -23.31 -31.40
N ASP A 733 -8.74 -22.72 -32.24
CA ASP A 733 -7.82 -21.65 -31.89
C ASP A 733 -8.48 -20.33 -32.27
N LEU A 734 -9.20 -19.71 -31.31
CA LEU A 734 -9.99 -18.52 -31.56
C LEU A 734 -9.16 -17.34 -32.06
N TYR A 735 -7.88 -17.27 -31.67
CA TYR A 735 -6.97 -16.23 -32.17
C TYR A 735 -6.53 -16.50 -33.62
N ALA A 736 -6.26 -17.75 -33.98
CA ALA A 736 -5.94 -18.09 -35.37
C ALA A 736 -7.15 -17.88 -36.31
N ASP A 737 -8.36 -18.09 -35.80
CA ASP A 737 -9.61 -17.96 -36.54
C ASP A 737 -10.09 -16.49 -36.66
N PHE A 738 -10.01 -15.70 -35.57
CA PHE A 738 -10.63 -14.36 -35.47
C PHE A 738 -9.74 -13.27 -34.83
N GLY A 739 -8.44 -13.52 -34.62
CA GLY A 739 -7.52 -12.55 -34.01
C GLY A 739 -7.80 -12.24 -32.54
N SER A 740 -7.45 -11.02 -32.11
CA SER A 740 -7.68 -10.57 -30.72
C SER A 740 -9.05 -9.93 -30.58
N PHE A 741 -9.91 -10.51 -29.73
CA PHE A 741 -11.22 -9.95 -29.36
C PHE A 741 -11.53 -10.22 -27.88
N THR A 742 -12.69 -9.76 -27.40
CA THR A 742 -13.21 -10.11 -26.07
C THR A 742 -14.48 -10.93 -26.25
N LEU A 743 -14.47 -12.19 -25.80
CA LEU A 743 -15.62 -13.08 -25.86
C LEU A 743 -16.62 -12.66 -24.76
N THR A 744 -17.82 -12.26 -25.19
CA THR A 744 -18.89 -11.73 -24.34
C THR A 744 -20.17 -12.55 -24.37
N GLY A 745 -20.33 -13.49 -25.30
CA GLY A 745 -21.59 -14.25 -25.44
C GLY A 745 -21.51 -15.49 -26.33
N LEU A 746 -22.63 -16.19 -26.49
CA LEU A 746 -22.78 -17.33 -27.40
C LEU A 746 -24.22 -17.48 -27.92
N ALA A 747 -24.40 -18.09 -29.10
CA ALA A 747 -25.68 -18.44 -29.74
C ALA A 747 -25.58 -19.73 -30.57
#